data_AF-A0A507BRF9-F1
#
_entry.id   AF-A0A507BRF9-F1
#
_cell.length_a   1.000
_cell.length_b   1.000
_cell.length_c   1.000
_cell.angle_alpha   90.00
_cell.angle_beta   90.00
_cell.angle_gamma   90.00
#
_symmetry.space_group_name_H-M   'P 1'
#
loop_
_entity.id
_entity.type
_entity.pdbx_description
1 polymer ?
#
loop_
_entity_poly.entity_id
_entity_poly.type
_entity_poly.pdbx_seq_one_letter_code
_entity_poly.pdbx_strand_id
1 'polypeptide(L)'
;MASFKDKIGAIFKPRRQQSANATLTDETPFATSIVVGGDNPSLSIEAPFQQNNDINGHNDAGSSSSSPSTVVDEELTPTSPPAYSAIGHHVLQYRVTVAYSPREPDELLLNLGDVIIVNEAFVDGWAHGYSQSANQYGMVPMAALEEVVIQTTTAAAAAAGSSSTTNVLTAAASNSSFNDIISNNEDLSTLKAWLTPTDFRLTTFTLKEKRLQSTRGWLLDELMEWKDSPDEPRVYWLSGVAGVGKSVIAGSFADELQQRNQLAAHFFCKHDEIARNDPLRVIATWAFQLASFDPDMKRVLKDLYQGEPNFLINTPSIGLQFEQLIVKPLLKYRGGRAVILLDALDECGLEGTKLRREFLQVLGKSFANLPKNISAFITSRPLQDLRKQLSNYPPRIMTLEATENLNDIKLYAVYRMNRLRHVLESAASVDFFADKLAAMAHGLFVWLYLACDEIEESHDPDQTITELEERTIGNDEDRMDTIYTRALVSGYRGSPESAIQLYTKLVGALVAVRTPISIEEMSALLDIPSTSIRISLARVESLLVISKSSVQLMHKSVVDFITSKDRCTGDASPLYIDKQLAESYIARMCLLALPSTLRLTSSTGQIEQLRGIVPYGTPTYISYALYHWADHLDSIQEMDKELNETLVEALLYYGRAMLIVTVLKNLPCALTHILKVGGGPRLLNAAEGVDFFKSTILEEAIVSDNAEIVEALIEYGGAPVNGIEDGNRRPMDVCVVSTSSESLQVLFRHGVDLEGRIDLNGTGGGHKYDSSSTGVINIQFGLERSRRRVKLEELHMDDIMNAARLGNLGVLNQLLDASPSIDINRQYPDCGNKTLLLVASQYGSYDVVTYLLNLAANPNLVDVQNRSPLHHACSFGSLETVKALMKAGALVDAEGLDSRDAFFNNTFVRPIDLACEKGHVDIVRWLLENGVSPLALEHEKVHPLYYAAIGDSIGVIQLLLSKGVDVNCVSKTSGGSSTALFGAAMNGAEKSVAYLLNVGADSELFSQSNGVEADGYRLPNLTPLNVACLKVYPNIVALLLPSYPPGRDTRVELQVPYMGMWIPFLLTPLIVGTIYNEPALVKMMLEYGDDTEVVQPLGMEFEMFESTALHWAFWHGRTTIARLLLDAGANIKARVTSNRSCLHVVAITRYAGDRIKSDMVRLAKYYGAGLDDVDADGCTPLLLAVVNKAIQTVETLLELGANVNLADNSGNTPLHEAAKENAANMVTLLVNGGADKSKVNKSGMTPLQIAQKAGYNNLLQLLK
;
A
#
# COMPACT_ATOMS: atom_id res chain seq x y z
N MET A 1 10.19 2.97 -25.92
CA MET A 1 9.93 3.90 -24.79
C MET A 1 10.84 5.11 -24.75
N ALA A 2 12.19 5.02 -24.68
CA ALA A 2 13.06 6.21 -24.54
C ALA A 2 12.72 7.34 -25.53
N SER A 3 12.76 7.05 -26.85
CA SER A 3 12.41 7.98 -27.95
C SER A 3 11.02 8.64 -27.85
N PHE A 4 10.10 8.13 -27.01
CA PHE A 4 8.78 8.72 -26.78
C PHE A 4 8.85 9.91 -25.81
N LYS A 5 9.72 9.86 -24.79
CA LYS A 5 9.95 10.99 -23.88
C LYS A 5 10.60 12.18 -24.59
N ASP A 6 11.61 11.89 -25.41
CA ASP A 6 12.43 12.91 -26.07
C ASP A 6 11.63 13.77 -27.06
N LYS A 7 10.59 13.20 -27.71
CA LYS A 7 9.70 13.92 -28.61
C LYS A 7 8.72 14.85 -27.89
N ILE A 8 8.20 14.45 -26.74
CA ILE A 8 7.26 15.29 -25.95
C ILE A 8 8.01 16.47 -25.32
N GLY A 9 9.21 16.23 -24.77
CA GLY A 9 10.03 17.29 -24.14
C GLY A 9 10.47 18.42 -25.08
N ALA A 10 10.43 18.21 -26.40
CA ALA A 10 10.78 19.22 -27.40
C ALA A 10 9.64 20.25 -27.66
N ILE A 11 8.38 19.87 -27.42
CA ILE A 11 7.21 20.69 -27.77
C ILE A 11 6.88 21.72 -26.68
N PHE A 12 7.04 21.36 -25.40
CA PHE A 12 6.55 22.15 -24.26
C PHE A 12 7.61 23.04 -23.61
N LYS A 13 8.16 24.00 -24.37
CA LYS A 13 8.81 25.19 -23.77
C LYS A 13 7.77 26.30 -23.56
N PRO A 14 7.56 26.81 -22.33
CA PRO A 14 6.56 27.85 -22.09
C PRO A 14 6.93 29.15 -22.79
N ARG A 15 6.03 29.66 -23.64
CA ARG A 15 6.16 31.00 -24.24
C ARG A 15 6.05 32.06 -23.15
N ARG A 16 7.15 32.77 -22.87
CA ARG A 16 7.08 34.06 -22.15
C ARG A 16 6.24 35.05 -22.97
N GLN A 17 5.38 35.80 -22.29
CA GLN A 17 4.63 36.89 -22.90
C GLN A 17 5.60 37.97 -23.42
N GLN A 18 5.30 38.52 -24.60
CA GLN A 18 5.95 39.73 -25.11
C GLN A 18 5.04 40.93 -24.85
N SER A 19 5.57 41.95 -24.18
CA SER A 19 5.14 43.34 -24.34
C SER A 19 6.14 44.07 -25.26
N ALA A 20 5.69 45.13 -25.92
CA ALA A 20 6.36 45.68 -27.11
C ALA A 20 7.27 46.89 -26.84
N ASN A 21 8.04 47.25 -27.88
CA ASN A 21 8.83 48.48 -28.09
C ASN A 21 10.19 48.55 -27.36
N ALA A 22 11.29 49.02 -28.00
CA ALA A 22 11.50 49.36 -29.42
C ALA A 22 13.00 49.44 -29.81
N THR A 23 13.27 49.37 -31.13
CA THR A 23 14.41 49.95 -31.89
C THR A 23 15.88 49.65 -31.52
N LEU A 24 16.61 49.06 -32.51
CA LEU A 24 17.97 49.40 -32.97
C LEU A 24 19.16 49.22 -31.97
N THR A 25 20.37 48.76 -32.32
CA THR A 25 20.97 48.36 -33.62
C THR A 25 22.18 47.41 -33.40
N ASP A 26 22.59 46.74 -34.48
CA ASP A 26 23.96 46.32 -34.85
C ASP A 26 24.78 45.26 -34.05
N GLU A 27 25.11 44.21 -34.82
CA GLU A 27 26.41 43.51 -34.93
C GLU A 27 26.94 42.56 -33.82
N THR A 28 28.08 41.93 -34.13
CA THR A 28 28.55 40.59 -33.71
C THR A 28 30.09 40.61 -33.54
N PRO A 29 30.84 39.49 -33.33
CA PRO A 29 30.71 38.32 -32.44
C PRO A 29 32.00 38.11 -31.57
N PHE A 30 32.33 36.85 -31.22
CA PHE A 30 33.63 36.30 -30.73
C PHE A 30 34.05 36.42 -29.24
N ALA A 31 33.91 35.28 -28.54
CA ALA A 31 34.95 34.39 -27.96
C ALA A 31 36.35 34.89 -27.48
N THR A 32 36.92 34.07 -26.57
CA THR A 32 38.35 33.84 -26.23
C THR A 32 39.16 34.88 -25.41
N SER A 33 39.23 34.63 -24.09
CA SER A 33 40.43 34.53 -23.22
C SER A 33 41.80 35.13 -23.64
N ILE A 34 42.50 35.82 -22.71
CA ILE A 34 43.90 35.54 -22.27
C ILE A 34 44.40 36.45 -21.09
N VAL A 35 44.64 35.82 -19.92
CA VAL A 35 45.83 35.80 -19.03
C VAL A 35 46.75 37.05 -18.79
N VAL A 36 46.98 37.36 -17.49
CA VAL A 36 48.15 38.01 -16.78
C VAL A 36 48.40 39.54 -16.78
N GLY A 37 48.52 40.10 -15.56
CA GLY A 37 49.77 40.77 -15.10
C GLY A 37 49.74 42.24 -14.62
N GLY A 38 50.35 42.53 -13.45
CA GLY A 38 51.08 43.80 -13.22
C GLY A 38 50.70 44.75 -12.06
N ASP A 39 51.37 44.56 -10.91
CA ASP A 39 52.01 45.61 -10.07
C ASP A 39 51.24 46.71 -9.28
N ASN A 40 51.97 47.26 -8.31
CA ASN A 40 51.57 48.13 -7.18
C ASN A 40 52.66 49.23 -7.03
N PRO A 41 52.41 50.49 -6.58
CA PRO A 41 52.96 50.89 -5.27
C PRO A 41 52.33 52.11 -4.51
N SER A 42 51.99 51.89 -3.23
CA SER A 42 52.50 52.58 -2.00
C SER A 42 52.27 54.09 -1.62
N LEU A 43 52.04 54.29 -0.30
CA LEU A 43 52.46 55.39 0.63
C LEU A 43 51.70 56.75 0.85
N SER A 44 50.74 56.74 1.80
CA SER A 44 50.80 57.32 3.20
C SER A 44 50.90 58.83 3.57
N ILE A 45 50.61 59.13 4.87
CA ILE A 45 50.96 60.33 5.72
C ILE A 45 50.01 61.56 5.57
N GLU A 46 49.54 62.31 6.61
CA GLU A 46 49.74 62.31 8.10
C GLU A 46 48.46 62.75 8.92
N ALA A 47 48.60 63.34 10.13
CA ALA A 47 47.54 63.86 11.05
C ALA A 47 47.82 65.33 11.50
N PRO A 48 47.07 65.95 12.46
CA PRO A 48 47.50 65.93 13.88
C PRO A 48 46.43 66.17 15.02
N PHE A 49 46.70 65.65 16.23
CA PHE A 49 46.54 66.22 17.62
C PHE A 49 45.28 67.03 18.08
N GLN A 50 44.93 67.23 19.37
CA GLN A 50 45.40 66.94 20.77
C GLN A 50 44.19 67.22 21.71
N GLN A 51 44.02 66.89 23.02
CA GLN A 51 44.54 65.98 24.08
C GLN A 51 43.42 66.02 25.21
N ASN A 52 43.41 65.57 26.48
CA ASN A 52 44.23 64.89 27.52
C ASN A 52 43.20 64.29 28.56
N ASN A 53 43.42 63.67 29.74
CA ASN A 53 44.52 63.34 30.67
C ASN A 53 44.42 61.86 31.13
N ASP A 54 45.52 61.33 31.68
CA ASP A 54 45.73 60.59 32.95
C ASP A 54 44.52 60.10 33.80
N ILE A 55 44.57 59.00 34.58
CA ILE A 55 45.71 58.41 35.34
C ILE A 55 45.70 56.87 35.33
N ASN A 56 46.89 56.25 35.11
CA ASN A 56 47.42 54.89 35.44
C ASN A 56 46.46 53.66 35.45
N GLY A 57 46.78 52.46 34.94
CA GLY A 57 48.03 51.83 34.46
C GLY A 57 47.88 50.28 34.57
N HIS A 58 48.78 49.39 34.17
CA HIS A 58 50.08 49.47 33.49
C HIS A 58 50.49 48.09 32.92
N ASN A 59 51.21 48.09 31.77
CA ASN A 59 52.45 47.37 31.40
C ASN A 59 52.73 45.89 31.87
N ASP A 60 53.41 45.02 31.10
CA ASP A 60 54.22 45.23 29.88
C ASP A 60 54.39 43.95 28.99
N ALA A 61 55.17 44.09 27.91
CA ALA A 61 55.84 43.13 26.99
C ALA A 61 55.92 41.59 27.31
N GLY A 62 56.22 40.68 26.38
CA GLY A 62 56.82 40.81 25.04
C GLY A 62 57.04 39.47 24.31
N SER A 63 58.05 39.38 23.44
CA SER A 63 58.21 38.34 22.40
C SER A 63 59.30 37.26 22.64
N SER A 64 59.26 36.24 21.77
CA SER A 64 60.36 35.37 21.28
C SER A 64 60.85 34.15 22.08
N SER A 65 60.65 32.99 21.45
CA SER A 65 61.49 31.77 21.37
C SER A 65 62.68 31.53 22.33
N SER A 66 62.63 30.39 23.04
CA SER A 66 63.75 29.41 23.09
C SER A 66 63.33 28.07 23.71
N SER A 67 63.64 26.95 23.06
CA SER A 67 63.78 25.64 23.72
C SER A 67 65.08 25.64 24.55
N PRO A 68 65.21 24.83 25.64
CA PRO A 68 65.70 23.46 25.43
C PRO A 68 65.30 22.38 26.48
N SER A 69 65.56 21.12 26.09
CA SER A 69 66.03 19.98 26.93
C SER A 69 65.28 19.54 28.21
N THR A 70 64.61 18.38 28.06
CA THR A 70 64.71 17.13 28.88
C THR A 70 64.22 17.03 30.34
N VAL A 71 63.15 16.24 30.50
CA VAL A 71 62.98 15.06 31.40
C VAL A 71 63.19 15.23 32.93
N VAL A 72 62.13 14.99 33.71
CA VAL A 72 61.87 13.83 34.61
C VAL A 72 60.37 13.84 34.99
N ASP A 73 59.87 12.70 35.47
CA ASP A 73 58.46 12.29 35.60
C ASP A 73 57.66 12.81 36.84
N GLU A 74 56.42 12.30 36.92
CA GLU A 74 55.59 11.99 38.11
C GLU A 74 54.30 12.79 38.45
N GLU A 75 53.25 11.97 38.66
CA GLU A 75 51.94 12.13 39.31
C GLU A 75 50.99 13.31 38.97
N LEU A 76 49.84 12.94 38.38
CA LEU A 76 48.66 13.79 38.21
C LEU A 76 47.67 13.62 39.38
N THR A 77 47.20 14.73 39.94
CA THR A 77 45.96 14.75 40.74
C THR A 77 44.80 15.27 39.88
N PRO A 78 43.65 14.58 39.80
CA PRO A 78 42.54 15.00 38.95
C PRO A 78 41.64 16.05 39.61
N THR A 79 41.26 17.08 38.85
CA THR A 79 40.18 18.02 39.21
C THR A 79 39.06 17.97 38.16
N SER A 80 37.83 18.21 38.60
CA SER A 80 36.60 18.06 37.80
C SER A 80 36.42 19.14 36.73
N PRO A 81 35.78 18.78 35.60
CA PRO A 81 34.42 19.27 35.29
C PRO A 81 33.58 18.23 34.50
N PRO A 82 32.35 18.52 34.00
CA PRO A 82 31.48 19.70 34.20
C PRO A 82 30.12 19.36 34.87
N ALA A 83 29.31 20.37 35.14
CA ALA A 83 27.95 20.20 35.69
C ALA A 83 26.86 20.51 34.65
N TYR A 84 25.86 19.63 34.55
CA TYR A 84 24.56 19.93 33.92
C TYR A 84 23.59 20.51 34.96
N SER A 85 22.77 21.49 34.55
CA SER A 85 22.05 22.35 35.49
C SER A 85 20.61 21.92 35.79
N ALA A 86 20.40 21.45 37.02
CA ALA A 86 19.23 21.73 37.87
C ALA A 86 17.81 21.47 37.31
N ILE A 87 17.33 20.24 37.48
CA ILE A 87 15.94 19.97 37.89
C ILE A 87 16.01 19.24 39.25
N GLY A 88 15.02 19.46 40.12
CA GLY A 88 15.04 18.92 41.49
C GLY A 88 14.65 17.43 41.55
N HIS A 89 15.65 16.54 41.56
CA HIS A 89 15.44 15.10 41.71
C HIS A 89 15.47 14.66 43.18
N HIS A 90 14.64 13.66 43.52
CA HIS A 90 14.73 12.94 44.78
C HIS A 90 15.98 12.04 44.74
N VAL A 91 16.91 12.26 45.66
CA VAL A 91 18.09 11.41 45.86
C VAL A 91 17.63 10.11 46.53
N LEU A 92 17.68 8.99 45.81
CA LEU A 92 17.26 7.69 46.31
C LEU A 92 18.49 6.84 46.68
N GLN A 93 18.37 6.09 47.78
CA GLN A 93 19.42 5.23 48.29
C GLN A 93 19.01 3.77 48.15
N TYR A 94 19.89 2.97 47.55
CA TYR A 94 19.69 1.56 47.30
C TYR A 94 20.76 0.73 48.00
N ARG A 95 20.37 -0.41 48.57
CA ARG A 95 21.29 -1.42 49.09
C ARG A 95 21.51 -2.48 48.02
N VAL A 96 22.77 -2.85 47.82
CA VAL A 96 23.13 -4.00 46.99
C VAL A 96 22.69 -5.29 47.68
N THR A 97 21.73 -6.00 47.10
CA THR A 97 21.20 -7.28 47.60
C THR A 97 21.71 -8.48 46.82
N VAL A 98 22.14 -8.28 45.57
CA VAL A 98 22.86 -9.26 44.76
C VAL A 98 24.19 -8.65 44.35
N ALA A 99 25.30 -9.34 44.58
CA ALA A 99 26.61 -8.85 44.13
C ALA A 99 26.64 -8.79 42.59
N TYR A 100 27.20 -7.72 42.03
CA TYR A 100 27.23 -7.49 40.59
C TYR A 100 28.65 -7.16 40.11
N SER A 101 29.12 -7.92 39.11
CA SER A 101 30.43 -7.77 38.47
C SER A 101 30.28 -7.07 37.10
N PRO A 102 30.98 -5.96 36.82
CA PRO A 102 30.86 -5.19 35.58
C PRO A 102 31.05 -6.00 34.30
N ARG A 103 30.06 -5.90 33.41
CA ARG A 103 30.07 -6.39 32.03
C ARG A 103 30.68 -5.33 31.09
N GLU A 104 30.28 -4.07 31.23
CA GLU A 104 30.76 -2.93 30.43
C GLU A 104 31.58 -1.92 31.28
N PRO A 105 32.46 -1.08 30.70
CA PRO A 105 33.53 -0.39 31.44
C PRO A 105 33.07 0.86 32.21
N ASP A 106 31.84 1.30 31.99
CA ASP A 106 31.12 2.34 32.72
C ASP A 106 30.23 1.75 33.84
N GLU A 107 30.03 0.44 33.90
CA GLU A 107 29.27 -0.23 34.96
C GLU A 107 30.05 -0.31 36.29
N LEU A 108 29.30 -0.22 37.40
CA LEU A 108 29.86 -0.18 38.74
C LEU A 108 29.94 -1.57 39.37
N LEU A 109 31.08 -1.89 40.01
CA LEU A 109 31.21 -3.08 40.85
C LEU A 109 30.38 -2.92 42.12
N LEU A 110 29.44 -3.84 42.35
CA LEU A 110 28.53 -3.83 43.49
C LEU A 110 28.81 -5.00 44.43
N ASN A 111 29.32 -4.72 45.64
CA ASN A 111 29.53 -5.75 46.65
C ASN A 111 28.27 -5.91 47.51
N LEU A 112 27.94 -7.14 47.89
CA LEU A 112 26.70 -7.46 48.59
C LEU A 112 26.65 -6.73 49.95
N GLY A 113 25.69 -5.82 50.11
CA GLY A 113 25.54 -4.94 51.27
C GLY A 113 25.99 -3.49 51.09
N ASP A 114 26.65 -3.13 49.98
CA ASP A 114 27.01 -1.74 49.63
C ASP A 114 25.77 -0.83 49.56
N VAL A 115 25.98 0.49 49.71
CA VAL A 115 24.92 1.52 49.53
C VAL A 115 25.28 2.41 48.34
N ILE A 116 24.36 2.42 47.37
CA ILE A 116 24.44 3.19 46.14
C ILE A 116 23.47 4.37 46.20
N ILE A 117 23.95 5.56 45.88
CA ILE A 117 23.11 6.73 45.66
C ILE A 117 22.78 6.80 44.17
N VAL A 118 21.49 6.89 43.83
CA VAL A 118 21.01 7.07 42.46
C VAL A 118 20.19 8.36 42.39
N ASN A 119 20.53 9.23 41.44
CA ASN A 119 19.96 10.58 41.30
C ASN A 119 18.97 10.70 40.11
N GLU A 120 18.78 9.63 39.35
CA GLU A 120 17.95 9.56 38.15
C GLU A 120 17.01 8.35 38.19
N ALA A 121 16.09 8.24 37.23
CA ALA A 121 15.14 7.13 37.16
C ALA A 121 15.73 5.95 36.36
N PHE A 122 15.57 4.73 36.85
CA PHE A 122 16.09 3.52 36.18
C PHE A 122 15.46 3.25 34.82
N VAL A 123 16.23 3.47 33.76
CA VAL A 123 15.94 3.18 32.34
C VAL A 123 16.38 1.76 32.03
N ASP A 124 15.48 0.93 31.49
CA ASP A 124 15.75 -0.48 31.12
C ASP A 124 16.40 -1.36 32.22
N GLY A 125 16.18 -0.98 33.49
CA GLY A 125 16.75 -1.67 34.64
C GLY A 125 18.13 -1.17 35.07
N TRP A 126 18.61 -0.05 34.53
CA TRP A 126 19.91 0.55 34.81
C TRP A 126 19.81 2.05 35.13
N ALA A 127 20.76 2.60 35.88
CA ALA A 127 20.89 4.03 36.17
C ALA A 127 22.33 4.38 36.54
N HIS A 128 22.73 5.65 36.43
CA HIS A 128 23.99 6.14 36.98
C HIS A 128 23.91 6.18 38.52
N GLY A 129 24.66 5.29 39.15
CA GLY A 129 24.81 5.19 40.60
C GLY A 129 26.17 5.67 41.08
N TYR A 130 26.23 6.07 42.35
CA TYR A 130 27.45 6.37 43.08
C TYR A 130 27.62 5.40 44.25
N SER A 131 28.69 4.60 44.24
CA SER A 131 29.05 3.76 45.38
C SER A 131 29.82 4.57 46.42
N GLN A 132 29.29 4.62 47.65
CA GLN A 132 29.99 5.25 48.78
C GLN A 132 31.23 4.47 49.24
N SER A 133 31.28 3.15 49.01
CA SER A 133 32.38 2.28 49.44
C SER A 133 33.51 2.22 48.40
N ALA A 134 33.18 2.26 47.10
CA ALA A 134 34.16 2.30 46.02
C ALA A 134 34.58 3.73 45.63
N ASN A 135 33.83 4.76 46.05
CA ASN A 135 34.05 6.17 45.72
C ASN A 135 34.10 6.42 44.19
N GLN A 136 33.18 5.81 43.46
CA GLN A 136 33.10 5.82 41.99
C GLN A 136 31.66 6.01 41.51
N TYR A 137 31.52 6.65 40.34
CA TYR A 137 30.28 6.75 39.58
C TYR A 137 30.29 5.73 38.44
N GLY A 138 29.14 5.15 38.13
CA GLY A 138 28.98 4.19 37.04
C GLY A 138 27.55 3.65 36.94
N MET A 139 27.26 2.91 35.88
CA MET A 139 25.96 2.28 35.65
C MET A 139 25.70 1.15 36.66
N VAL A 140 24.52 1.14 37.29
CA VAL A 140 24.11 0.15 38.29
C VAL A 140 22.81 -0.55 37.92
N PRO A 141 22.73 -1.89 37.98
CA PRO A 141 21.52 -2.61 37.65
C PRO A 141 20.54 -2.64 38.82
N MET A 142 19.30 -2.21 38.56
CA MET A 142 18.14 -2.32 39.45
C MET A 142 17.95 -3.75 39.99
N ALA A 143 18.29 -4.77 39.20
CA ALA A 143 18.19 -6.18 39.60
C ALA A 143 19.12 -6.56 40.77
N ALA A 144 20.18 -5.77 41.02
CA ALA A 144 21.09 -5.93 42.14
C ALA A 144 20.72 -5.08 43.37
N LEU A 145 19.66 -4.26 43.28
CA LEU A 145 19.40 -3.14 44.18
C LEU A 145 18.01 -3.20 44.82
N GLU A 146 17.95 -3.12 46.15
CA GLU A 146 16.71 -2.93 46.92
C GLU A 146 16.68 -1.52 47.52
N GLU A 147 15.54 -0.84 47.45
CA GLU A 147 15.41 0.54 47.95
C GLU A 147 15.53 0.58 49.49
N VAL A 148 16.40 1.44 50.02
CA VAL A 148 16.57 1.61 51.46
C VAL A 148 15.41 2.44 51.99
N VAL A 149 14.30 1.77 52.32
CA VAL A 149 13.10 2.38 52.90
C VAL A 149 13.45 3.05 54.23
N ILE A 150 13.67 4.37 54.18
CA ILE A 150 13.85 5.21 55.37
C ILE A 150 12.51 5.25 56.10
N GLN A 151 12.39 4.46 57.17
CA GLN A 151 11.22 4.51 58.05
C GLN A 151 11.17 5.85 58.80
N THR A 152 10.49 6.83 58.22
CA THR A 152 10.07 8.04 58.94
C THR A 152 9.00 7.67 59.97
N THR A 153 9.43 7.33 61.17
CA THR A 153 8.58 6.87 62.27
C THR A 153 7.69 7.99 62.82
N THR A 154 6.46 8.03 62.30
CA THR A 154 5.21 8.26 63.05
C THR A 154 5.23 9.21 64.26
N ALA A 155 4.42 10.27 64.24
CA ALA A 155 3.09 10.26 64.90
C ALA A 155 2.47 11.66 65.11
N ALA A 156 1.26 11.86 64.57
CA ALA A 156 0.21 12.68 65.17
C ALA A 156 -1.13 12.24 64.56
N ALA A 157 -2.20 12.14 65.36
CA ALA A 157 -3.46 11.53 64.94
C ALA A 157 -4.64 12.52 64.88
N ALA A 158 -5.57 12.22 63.96
CA ALA A 158 -7.01 12.49 63.99
C ALA A 158 -7.54 13.76 64.70
N ALA A 159 -8.05 14.69 63.89
CA ALA A 159 -9.18 15.56 64.26
C ALA A 159 -10.08 15.77 63.03
N ALA A 160 -11.39 15.98 63.24
CA ALA A 160 -12.37 16.22 62.18
C ALA A 160 -12.66 17.72 61.99
N GLY A 161 -13.16 18.13 60.82
CA GLY A 161 -13.50 19.54 60.60
C GLY A 161 -13.94 19.91 59.19
N SER A 162 -15.24 19.72 58.93
CA SER A 162 -16.02 20.22 57.79
C SER A 162 -15.68 21.59 57.18
N SER A 163 -16.07 21.73 55.91
CA SER A 163 -16.73 22.90 55.28
C SER A 163 -15.95 23.73 54.23
N SER A 164 -16.75 24.22 53.30
CA SER A 164 -16.46 25.01 52.10
C SER A 164 -15.91 26.43 52.35
N THR A 165 -15.14 26.96 51.39
CA THR A 165 -15.59 28.14 50.60
C THR A 165 -14.81 28.30 49.29
N THR A 166 -15.37 29.05 48.36
CA THR A 166 -14.79 29.47 47.07
C THR A 166 -14.15 30.86 47.16
N ASN A 167 -13.56 31.34 46.04
CA ASN A 167 -13.25 32.76 45.75
C ASN A 167 -11.97 33.33 46.45
N VAL A 168 -11.10 34.18 45.86
CA VAL A 168 -11.08 34.84 44.53
C VAL A 168 -9.70 35.48 44.18
N LEU A 169 -9.53 35.91 42.91
CA LEU A 169 -8.58 36.91 42.35
C LEU A 169 -7.05 36.64 42.28
N THR A 170 -6.61 36.30 41.06
CA THR A 170 -5.64 37.04 40.21
C THR A 170 -4.83 38.21 40.79
N ALA A 171 -3.51 38.26 40.50
CA ALA A 171 -2.96 39.12 39.43
C ALA A 171 -1.43 39.34 39.52
N ALA A 172 -0.68 38.96 38.47
CA ALA A 172 0.57 39.61 38.00
C ALA A 172 1.05 38.92 36.71
N ALA A 173 1.37 39.68 35.66
CA ALA A 173 1.88 39.12 34.40
C ALA A 173 3.16 39.86 33.97
N SER A 174 4.22 39.10 33.65
CA SER A 174 5.21 39.42 32.61
C SER A 174 6.39 38.43 32.63
N ASN A 175 6.44 37.49 31.69
CA ASN A 175 7.66 36.80 31.25
C ASN A 175 7.39 36.14 29.89
N SER A 176 7.62 36.86 28.79
CA SER A 176 7.32 36.39 27.43
C SER A 176 8.12 35.13 27.05
N SER A 177 9.36 35.00 27.52
CA SER A 177 10.20 33.83 27.30
C SER A 177 9.64 32.53 27.89
N PHE A 178 8.77 32.59 28.91
CA PHE A 178 8.22 31.38 29.53
C PHE A 178 7.03 30.82 28.73
N ASN A 179 6.19 31.70 28.15
CA ASN A 179 5.07 31.30 27.31
C ASN A 179 5.53 30.69 25.97
N ASP A 180 6.63 31.19 25.40
CA ASP A 180 7.21 30.61 24.19
C ASP A 180 7.76 29.19 24.44
N ILE A 181 8.31 28.91 25.62
CA ILE A 181 8.79 27.56 25.98
C ILE A 181 7.61 26.60 26.24
N ILE A 182 6.54 27.07 26.89
CA ILE A 182 5.33 26.25 27.12
C ILE A 182 4.66 25.91 25.78
N SER A 183 4.39 26.92 24.94
CA SER A 183 3.73 26.70 23.63
C SER A 183 4.58 25.86 22.67
N ASN A 184 5.92 25.96 22.71
CA ASN A 184 6.77 25.07 21.90
C ASN A 184 6.69 23.59 22.33
N ASN A 185 6.51 23.31 23.63
CA ASN A 185 6.32 21.96 24.15
C ASN A 185 4.88 21.43 23.92
N GLU A 186 3.86 22.30 24.01
CA GLU A 186 2.48 21.95 23.64
C GLU A 186 2.38 21.61 22.14
N ASP A 187 3.02 22.39 21.27
CA ASP A 187 3.10 22.10 19.82
C ASP A 187 3.72 20.73 19.53
N LEU A 188 4.85 20.41 20.16
CA LEU A 188 5.54 19.15 19.94
C LEU A 188 4.79 17.96 20.55
N SER A 189 4.16 18.12 21.72
CA SER A 189 3.33 17.05 22.28
C SER A 189 2.08 16.78 21.41
N THR A 190 1.50 17.82 20.82
CA THR A 190 0.37 17.71 19.88
C THR A 190 0.79 17.01 18.58
N LEU A 191 1.90 17.42 17.95
CA LEU A 191 2.44 16.73 16.77
C LEU A 191 2.87 15.29 17.09
N LYS A 192 3.34 14.99 18.31
CA LYS A 192 3.65 13.62 18.76
C LYS A 192 2.39 12.76 18.87
N ALA A 193 1.32 13.31 19.44
CA ALA A 193 0.04 12.62 19.56
C ALA A 193 -0.60 12.33 18.19
N TRP A 194 -0.48 13.26 17.24
CA TRP A 194 -0.96 13.11 15.87
C TRP A 194 -0.16 12.09 15.06
N LEU A 195 1.17 12.26 14.99
CA LEU A 195 2.01 11.44 14.11
C LEU A 195 2.27 10.04 14.68
N THR A 196 2.10 9.84 15.98
CA THR A 196 2.39 8.58 16.70
C THR A 196 3.77 7.97 16.33
N PRO A 197 4.85 8.76 16.46
CA PRO A 197 6.19 8.39 16.01
C PRO A 197 6.78 7.24 16.84
N THR A 198 7.49 6.32 16.17
CA THR A 198 8.22 5.24 16.85
C THR A 198 9.42 5.83 17.62
N ASP A 199 9.56 5.52 18.91
CA ASP A 199 10.64 6.07 19.75
C ASP A 199 11.91 5.22 19.62
N PHE A 200 12.89 5.75 18.87
CA PHE A 200 14.16 5.06 18.62
C PHE A 200 15.27 5.38 19.61
N ARG A 201 15.03 6.15 20.69
CA ARG A 201 16.12 6.56 21.61
C ARG A 201 16.82 5.36 22.24
N LEU A 202 16.06 4.37 22.70
CA LEU A 202 16.61 3.10 23.18
C LEU A 202 17.33 2.33 22.06
N THR A 203 16.75 2.22 20.86
CA THR A 203 17.41 1.55 19.73
C THR A 203 18.74 2.20 19.35
N THR A 204 18.80 3.53 19.32
CA THR A 204 20.02 4.28 18.96
C THR A 204 21.09 4.11 20.04
N PHE A 205 20.70 4.20 21.32
CA PHE A 205 21.57 3.94 22.47
C PHE A 205 22.12 2.50 22.44
N THR A 206 21.25 1.48 22.39
CA THR A 206 21.68 0.07 22.32
C THR A 206 22.52 -0.26 21.08
N LEU A 207 22.30 0.40 19.94
CA LEU A 207 23.15 0.22 18.74
C LEU A 207 24.49 0.95 18.84
N LYS A 208 24.58 2.02 19.63
CA LYS A 208 25.82 2.73 19.94
C LYS A 208 26.67 1.97 20.95
N GLU A 209 26.14 1.61 22.11
CA GLU A 209 26.96 0.98 23.17
C GLU A 209 27.43 -0.42 22.76
N LYS A 210 26.70 -1.11 21.87
CA LYS A 210 27.17 -2.33 21.18
C LYS A 210 28.41 -2.14 20.28
N ARG A 211 28.93 -0.91 20.12
CA ARG A 211 30.19 -0.63 19.45
C ARG A 211 31.30 -0.34 20.46
N LEU A 212 32.28 -1.24 20.52
CA LEU A 212 33.58 -0.92 21.14
C LEU A 212 34.18 0.31 20.44
N GLN A 213 34.37 1.41 21.19
CA GLN A 213 34.69 2.75 20.68
C GLN A 213 35.83 2.80 19.65
N SER A 214 36.86 1.97 19.83
CA SER A 214 38.06 1.91 18.99
C SER A 214 37.86 1.16 17.66
N THR A 215 36.75 0.44 17.48
CA THR A 215 36.41 -0.23 16.21
C THR A 215 35.75 0.74 15.22
N ARG A 216 35.92 0.51 13.92
CA ARG A 216 35.18 1.15 12.82
C ARG A 216 35.30 2.67 12.72
N GLY A 217 36.30 3.29 13.38
CA GLY A 217 36.54 4.73 13.28
C GLY A 217 36.66 5.20 11.84
N TRP A 218 37.46 4.48 11.04
CA TRP A 218 37.68 4.70 9.61
C TRP A 218 36.40 4.87 8.78
N LEU A 219 35.30 4.21 9.14
CA LEU A 219 34.03 4.30 8.41
C LEU A 219 33.18 5.48 8.87
N LEU A 220 33.31 5.92 10.13
CA LEU A 220 32.74 7.21 10.55
C LEU A 220 33.51 8.36 9.91
N ASP A 221 34.83 8.28 9.83
CA ASP A 221 35.67 9.26 9.13
C ASP A 221 35.24 9.37 7.65
N GLU A 222 35.12 8.24 6.93
CA GLU A 222 34.61 8.19 5.54
C GLU A 222 33.21 8.83 5.40
N LEU A 223 32.30 8.55 6.34
CA LEU A 223 30.93 9.11 6.32
C LEU A 223 30.89 10.61 6.67
N MET A 224 31.80 11.08 7.52
CA MET A 224 31.89 12.50 7.91
C MET A 224 32.55 13.34 6.81
N GLU A 225 33.55 12.81 6.11
CA GLU A 225 34.11 13.41 4.90
C GLU A 225 33.07 13.46 3.77
N TRP A 226 32.37 12.34 3.50
CA TRP A 226 31.28 12.30 2.52
C TRP A 226 30.22 13.37 2.80
N LYS A 227 29.75 13.45 4.05
CA LYS A 227 28.73 14.41 4.48
C LYS A 227 29.11 15.86 4.15
N ASP A 228 30.38 16.22 4.27
CA ASP A 228 30.86 17.61 4.08
C ASP A 228 31.45 17.89 2.68
N SER A 229 31.68 16.86 1.84
CA SER A 229 32.05 17.00 0.44
C SER A 229 30.92 17.60 -0.43
N PRO A 230 31.18 18.57 -1.33
CA PRO A 230 30.17 19.14 -2.22
C PRO A 230 29.97 18.36 -3.53
N ASP A 231 30.91 17.50 -3.90
CA ASP A 231 30.97 16.84 -5.22
C ASP A 231 30.52 15.37 -5.19
N GLU A 232 30.41 14.78 -3.99
CA GLU A 232 29.92 13.40 -3.76
C GLU A 232 28.39 13.26 -3.96
N PRO A 233 27.87 12.04 -4.24
CA PRO A 233 26.44 11.82 -4.42
C PRO A 233 25.69 11.98 -3.09
N ARG A 234 24.55 12.66 -3.11
CA ARG A 234 23.75 12.98 -1.90
C ARG A 234 23.07 11.78 -1.24
N VAL A 235 23.18 10.59 -1.80
CA VAL A 235 22.71 9.34 -1.18
C VAL A 235 23.91 8.41 -1.03
N TYR A 236 24.33 8.18 0.21
CA TYR A 236 25.33 7.16 0.52
C TYR A 236 24.61 5.88 0.91
N TRP A 237 24.73 4.86 0.06
CA TRP A 237 24.09 3.56 0.25
C TRP A 237 25.11 2.53 0.72
N LEU A 238 25.06 2.16 2.00
CA LEU A 238 25.90 1.14 2.61
C LEU A 238 25.22 -0.24 2.50
N SER A 239 25.90 -1.21 1.90
CA SER A 239 25.40 -2.56 1.62
C SER A 239 26.34 -3.61 2.18
N GLY A 240 25.83 -4.74 2.65
CA GLY A 240 26.64 -5.84 3.17
C GLY A 240 25.81 -6.98 3.76
N VAL A 241 26.47 -8.08 4.08
CA VAL A 241 25.89 -9.32 4.65
C VAL A 241 25.18 -9.03 6.00
N ALA A 242 24.37 -9.96 6.50
CA ALA A 242 23.93 -9.93 7.90
C ALA A 242 25.15 -9.94 8.86
N GLY A 243 24.98 -9.51 10.11
CA GLY A 243 26.04 -9.60 11.13
C GLY A 243 27.22 -8.62 11.01
N VAL A 244 27.45 -7.96 9.85
CA VAL A 244 28.62 -7.05 9.64
C VAL A 244 28.51 -5.66 10.33
N GLY A 245 27.59 -5.49 11.28
CA GLY A 245 27.48 -4.27 12.09
C GLY A 245 26.92 -3.03 11.37
N LYS A 246 26.15 -3.18 10.27
CA LYS A 246 25.55 -2.03 9.54
C LYS A 246 24.74 -1.11 10.46
N SER A 247 23.82 -1.68 11.24
CA SER A 247 22.97 -0.96 12.20
C SER A 247 23.75 -0.33 13.36
N VAL A 248 24.84 -0.96 13.78
CA VAL A 248 25.75 -0.44 14.82
C VAL A 248 26.45 0.83 14.32
N ILE A 249 26.86 0.86 13.05
CA ILE A 249 27.39 2.07 12.40
C ILE A 249 26.30 3.12 12.19
N ALA A 250 25.09 2.72 11.78
CA ALA A 250 23.97 3.64 11.65
C ALA A 250 23.60 4.31 12.98
N GLY A 251 23.59 3.57 14.10
CA GLY A 251 23.40 4.10 15.46
C GLY A 251 24.53 5.03 15.91
N SER A 252 25.78 4.61 15.68
CA SER A 252 26.97 5.42 16.00
C SER A 252 27.01 6.75 15.23
N PHE A 253 26.74 6.71 13.93
CA PHE A 253 26.70 7.88 13.05
C PHE A 253 25.49 8.78 13.40
N ALA A 254 24.34 8.19 13.74
CA ALA A 254 23.20 8.94 14.26
C ALA A 254 23.57 9.73 15.54
N ASP A 255 24.23 9.11 16.51
CA ASP A 255 24.64 9.81 17.74
C ASP A 255 25.61 10.97 17.46
N GLU A 256 26.64 10.75 16.64
CA GLU A 256 27.58 11.81 16.28
C GLU A 256 26.91 12.98 15.52
N LEU A 257 26.00 12.67 14.59
CA LEU A 257 25.19 13.66 13.90
C LEU A 257 24.24 14.38 14.85
N GLN A 258 23.68 13.68 15.84
CA GLN A 258 22.76 14.25 16.84
C GLN A 258 23.48 15.20 17.80
N GLN A 259 24.68 14.83 18.28
CA GLN A 259 25.56 15.69 19.08
C GLN A 259 25.95 16.97 18.34
N ARG A 260 26.17 16.89 17.02
CA ARG A 260 26.50 18.03 16.15
C ARG A 260 25.26 18.83 15.68
N ASN A 261 24.05 18.43 16.07
CA ASN A 261 22.77 18.92 15.57
C ASN A 261 22.65 18.94 14.02
N GLN A 262 23.06 17.84 13.39
CA GLN A 262 23.03 17.60 11.94
C GLN A 262 22.16 16.39 11.56
N LEU A 263 21.60 15.64 12.51
CA LEU A 263 20.64 14.57 12.24
C LEU A 263 19.21 15.14 12.11
N ALA A 264 18.70 15.22 10.88
CA ALA A 264 17.36 15.75 10.62
C ALA A 264 16.25 14.74 10.94
N ALA A 265 16.47 13.47 10.57
CA ALA A 265 15.55 12.36 10.83
C ALA A 265 16.29 11.02 10.78
N HIS A 266 15.80 10.01 11.48
CA HIS A 266 16.36 8.65 11.51
C HIS A 266 15.26 7.61 11.69
N PHE A 267 15.35 6.50 10.97
CA PHE A 267 14.47 5.34 11.19
C PHE A 267 15.28 4.04 11.07
N PHE A 268 14.99 3.09 11.96
CA PHE A 268 15.68 1.79 12.00
C PHE A 268 14.68 0.68 11.69
N CYS A 269 14.63 0.24 10.44
CA CYS A 269 13.70 -0.80 10.02
C CYS A 269 14.00 -2.15 10.66
N LYS A 270 12.97 -3.01 10.75
CA LYS A 270 13.04 -4.37 11.30
C LYS A 270 11.87 -5.19 10.79
N HIS A 271 12.13 -6.22 9.98
CA HIS A 271 11.12 -6.92 9.17
C HIS A 271 10.01 -7.55 10.00
N ASP A 272 10.35 -8.07 11.18
CA ASP A 272 9.42 -8.85 12.02
C ASP A 272 8.58 -7.98 12.98
N GLU A 273 8.76 -6.66 12.98
CA GLU A 273 8.07 -5.73 13.90
C GLU A 273 7.26 -4.70 13.09
N ILE A 274 5.93 -4.78 13.13
CA ILE A 274 5.05 -4.00 12.23
C ILE A 274 5.26 -2.48 12.38
N ALA A 275 5.47 -1.99 13.60
CA ALA A 275 5.79 -0.59 13.88
C ALA A 275 7.13 -0.10 13.30
N ARG A 276 7.96 -1.01 12.77
CA ARG A 276 9.29 -0.79 12.21
C ARG A 276 9.49 -1.37 10.79
N ASN A 277 8.52 -2.12 10.26
CA ASN A 277 8.51 -2.50 8.84
C ASN A 277 7.60 -1.59 8.00
N ASP A 278 6.54 -1.01 8.56
CA ASP A 278 5.53 -0.26 7.80
C ASP A 278 6.07 1.05 7.17
N PRO A 279 6.02 1.20 5.82
CA PRO A 279 6.35 2.44 5.12
C PRO A 279 5.64 3.70 5.64
N LEU A 280 4.40 3.61 6.13
CA LEU A 280 3.66 4.76 6.66
C LEU A 280 4.22 5.19 8.02
N ARG A 281 4.66 4.24 8.86
CA ARG A 281 5.36 4.52 10.12
C ARG A 281 6.71 5.21 9.90
N VAL A 282 7.44 4.87 8.83
CA VAL A 282 8.66 5.58 8.42
C VAL A 282 8.36 7.06 8.19
N ILE A 283 7.36 7.35 7.36
CA ILE A 283 6.99 8.72 6.98
C ILE A 283 6.52 9.54 8.18
N ALA A 284 5.60 9.01 8.99
CA ALA A 284 5.07 9.73 10.15
C ALA A 284 6.15 9.99 11.22
N THR A 285 7.06 9.04 11.43
CA THR A 285 8.15 9.19 12.41
C THR A 285 9.21 10.19 11.95
N TRP A 286 9.62 10.13 10.67
CA TRP A 286 10.50 11.15 10.08
C TRP A 286 9.87 12.54 10.16
N ALA A 287 8.59 12.70 9.83
CA ALA A 287 7.90 13.98 9.92
C ALA A 287 7.97 14.59 11.33
N PHE A 288 7.78 13.77 12.37
CA PHE A 288 7.90 14.22 13.75
C PHE A 288 9.34 14.65 14.12
N GLN A 289 10.34 13.92 13.63
CA GLN A 289 11.75 14.27 13.85
C GLN A 289 12.12 15.56 13.12
N LEU A 290 11.67 15.75 11.88
CA LEU A 290 11.83 17.00 11.12
C LEU A 290 11.17 18.19 11.84
N ALA A 291 9.97 18.00 12.40
CA ALA A 291 9.30 18.98 13.27
C ALA A 291 10.02 19.24 14.60
N SER A 292 10.87 18.32 15.06
CA SER A 292 11.69 18.48 16.27
C SER A 292 13.05 19.13 15.96
N PHE A 293 13.56 18.95 14.74
CA PHE A 293 14.87 19.41 14.28
C PHE A 293 14.88 20.88 13.85
N ASP A 294 13.84 21.35 13.16
CA ASP A 294 13.81 22.70 12.57
C ASP A 294 12.45 23.40 12.76
N PRO A 295 12.42 24.68 13.19
CA PRO A 295 11.18 25.38 13.50
C PRO A 295 10.36 25.81 12.26
N ASP A 296 10.98 25.94 11.07
CA ASP A 296 10.24 26.18 9.82
C ASP A 296 9.57 24.88 9.35
N MET A 297 10.24 23.73 9.49
CA MET A 297 9.63 22.40 9.28
C MET A 297 8.48 22.16 10.27
N LYS A 298 8.69 22.46 11.57
CA LYS A 298 7.63 22.36 12.60
C LYS A 298 6.41 23.18 12.21
N ARG A 299 6.61 24.39 11.68
CA ARG A 299 5.51 25.25 11.24
C ARG A 299 4.73 24.64 10.08
N VAL A 300 5.39 24.14 9.04
CA VAL A 300 4.70 23.47 7.92
C VAL A 300 3.85 22.29 8.40
N LEU A 301 4.37 21.48 9.32
CA LEU A 301 3.66 20.32 9.84
C LEU A 301 2.55 20.69 10.82
N LYS A 302 2.71 21.79 11.57
CA LYS A 302 1.63 22.38 12.39
C LYS A 302 0.54 23.01 11.53
N ASP A 303 0.89 23.73 10.46
CA ASP A 303 -0.06 24.32 9.51
C ASP A 303 -0.87 23.20 8.81
N LEU A 304 -0.21 22.09 8.44
CA LEU A 304 -0.85 20.90 7.90
C LEU A 304 -1.77 20.22 8.94
N TYR A 305 -1.32 20.03 10.18
CA TYR A 305 -2.15 19.48 11.25
C TYR A 305 -3.35 20.37 11.60
N GLN A 306 -3.19 21.69 11.61
CA GLN A 306 -4.29 22.63 11.90
C GLN A 306 -5.28 22.75 10.73
N GLY A 307 -4.82 22.55 9.48
CA GLY A 307 -5.70 22.43 8.32
C GLY A 307 -6.44 21.09 8.27
N GLU A 308 -5.73 19.98 8.55
CA GLU A 308 -6.21 18.60 8.43
C GLU A 308 -5.73 17.71 9.59
N PRO A 309 -6.36 17.78 10.78
CA PRO A 309 -5.89 17.10 12.00
C PRO A 309 -5.70 15.60 11.88
N ASN A 310 -6.36 14.96 10.92
CA ASN A 310 -6.34 13.52 10.73
C ASN A 310 -5.74 13.07 9.39
N PHE A 311 -4.95 13.90 8.70
CA PHE A 311 -4.34 13.64 7.38
C PHE A 311 -3.71 12.23 7.17
N LEU A 312 -3.19 11.60 8.24
CA LEU A 312 -2.65 10.23 8.20
C LEU A 312 -3.70 9.13 7.97
N ILE A 313 -4.91 9.28 8.49
CA ILE A 313 -6.01 8.27 8.50
C ILE A 313 -6.66 8.10 7.11
N ASN A 314 -6.23 8.90 6.14
CA ASN A 314 -7.10 9.84 5.45
C ASN A 314 -6.60 10.10 4.03
N THR A 315 -5.29 10.29 3.91
CA THR A 315 -4.53 10.07 2.69
C THR A 315 -3.87 8.70 2.81
N PRO A 316 -4.46 7.59 2.31
CA PRO A 316 -3.79 6.28 2.27
C PRO A 316 -2.66 6.22 1.22
N SER A 317 -2.55 7.24 0.36
CA SER A 317 -1.51 7.29 -0.67
C SER A 317 -0.15 7.68 -0.07
N ILE A 318 0.77 6.71 -0.05
CA ILE A 318 2.17 6.90 0.37
C ILE A 318 2.81 8.11 -0.34
N GLY A 319 2.56 8.27 -1.64
CA GLY A 319 3.14 9.36 -2.44
C GLY A 319 2.77 10.75 -1.92
N LEU A 320 1.51 10.96 -1.54
CA LEU A 320 1.09 12.25 -1.01
C LEU A 320 1.45 12.41 0.48
N GLN A 321 1.42 11.34 1.29
CA GLN A 321 1.95 11.42 2.65
C GLN A 321 3.43 11.85 2.65
N PHE A 322 4.26 11.22 1.81
CA PHE A 322 5.68 11.57 1.67
C PHE A 322 5.89 13.00 1.18
N GLU A 323 5.11 13.46 0.19
CA GLU A 323 5.20 14.83 -0.34
C GLU A 323 4.84 15.88 0.74
N GLN A 324 3.73 15.67 1.46
CA GLN A 324 3.21 16.64 2.44
C GLN A 324 4.02 16.64 3.75
N LEU A 325 4.44 15.47 4.22
CA LEU A 325 5.07 15.29 5.52
C LEU A 325 6.60 15.33 5.49
N ILE A 326 7.22 15.04 4.35
CA ILE A 326 8.68 15.07 4.17
C ILE A 326 9.06 16.20 3.21
N VAL A 327 8.66 16.12 1.93
CA VAL A 327 9.20 17.02 0.88
C VAL A 327 8.86 18.49 1.15
N LYS A 328 7.61 18.83 1.45
CA LYS A 328 7.20 20.22 1.74
C LYS A 328 7.92 20.85 2.94
N PRO A 329 8.04 20.19 4.11
CA PRO A 329 8.90 20.66 5.20
C PRO A 329 10.36 20.85 4.78
N LEU A 330 10.98 19.85 4.12
CA LEU A 330 12.38 19.94 3.70
C LEU A 330 12.63 21.10 2.72
N LEU A 331 11.69 21.42 1.83
CA LEU A 331 11.79 22.57 0.92
C LEU A 331 11.80 23.93 1.65
N LYS A 332 11.36 24.01 2.91
CA LYS A 332 11.49 25.22 3.73
C LYS A 332 12.84 25.34 4.45
N TYR A 333 13.57 24.24 4.65
CA TYR A 333 14.82 24.24 5.42
C TYR A 333 15.87 25.24 4.90
N ARG A 334 16.46 26.04 5.80
CA ARG A 334 17.53 27.01 5.48
C ARG A 334 18.79 26.85 6.34
N GLY A 335 18.86 25.79 7.15
CA GLY A 335 20.02 25.50 8.00
C GLY A 335 21.23 24.95 7.23
N GLY A 336 22.24 24.49 7.98
CA GLY A 336 23.48 23.91 7.46
C GLY A 336 23.28 22.56 6.77
N ARG A 337 24.37 21.80 6.61
CA ARG A 337 24.26 20.41 6.13
C ARG A 337 23.58 19.53 7.17
N ALA A 338 22.59 18.76 6.74
CA ALA A 338 21.87 17.81 7.58
C ALA A 338 21.69 16.46 6.87
N VAL A 339 21.54 15.39 7.65
CA VAL A 339 21.44 14.01 7.17
C VAL A 339 20.10 13.40 7.59
N ILE A 340 19.47 12.68 6.66
CA ILE A 340 18.35 11.77 6.93
C ILE A 340 18.88 10.33 6.88
N LEU A 341 18.59 9.54 7.92
CA LEU A 341 19.10 8.18 8.08
C LEU A 341 17.99 7.14 7.93
N LEU A 342 18.29 6.06 7.19
CA LEU A 342 17.44 4.88 7.09
C LEU A 342 18.28 3.60 7.21
N ASP A 343 18.19 2.91 8.34
CA ASP A 343 18.83 1.62 8.54
C ASP A 343 17.89 0.47 8.13
N ALA A 344 18.45 -0.57 7.51
CA ALA A 344 17.76 -1.78 7.04
C ALA A 344 16.57 -1.52 6.08
N LEU A 345 16.70 -0.62 5.10
CA LEU A 345 15.63 -0.28 4.14
C LEU A 345 15.08 -1.51 3.38
N ASP A 346 15.86 -2.58 3.20
CA ASP A 346 15.36 -3.83 2.59
C ASP A 346 14.34 -4.59 3.46
N GLU A 347 14.27 -4.28 4.75
CA GLU A 347 13.29 -4.82 5.69
C GLU A 347 12.00 -3.97 5.78
N CYS A 348 11.93 -2.84 5.05
CA CYS A 348 10.74 -1.99 5.00
C CYS A 348 9.66 -2.57 4.07
N GLY A 349 8.55 -2.99 4.66
CA GLY A 349 7.40 -3.63 4.01
C GLY A 349 7.71 -5.03 3.47
N LEU A 350 6.68 -5.89 3.45
CA LEU A 350 6.75 -7.21 2.84
C LEU A 350 7.09 -7.12 1.34
N GLU A 351 7.97 -7.99 0.87
CA GLU A 351 8.43 -8.00 -0.52
C GLU A 351 7.27 -8.28 -1.50
N GLY A 352 7.36 -7.74 -2.72
CA GLY A 352 6.32 -7.86 -3.74
C GLY A 352 5.06 -6.99 -3.52
N THR A 353 4.72 -6.63 -2.27
CA THR A 353 3.47 -5.90 -1.92
C THR A 353 3.32 -4.56 -2.65
N LYS A 354 2.06 -4.16 -2.90
CA LYS A 354 1.73 -2.84 -3.49
C LYS A 354 2.28 -1.69 -2.64
N LEU A 355 2.12 -1.76 -1.33
CA LEU A 355 2.57 -0.76 -0.36
C LEU A 355 4.09 -0.49 -0.46
N ARG A 356 4.93 -1.54 -0.34
CA ARG A 356 6.39 -1.44 -0.52
C ARG A 356 6.75 -0.90 -1.92
N ARG A 357 6.11 -1.43 -2.96
CA ARG A 357 6.37 -1.09 -4.37
C ARG A 357 6.08 0.38 -4.67
N GLU A 358 5.07 0.97 -4.03
CA GLU A 358 4.76 2.40 -4.11
C GLU A 358 5.76 3.23 -3.29
N PHE A 359 6.06 2.84 -2.05
CA PHE A 359 7.03 3.53 -1.19
C PHE A 359 8.41 3.66 -1.82
N LEU A 360 9.00 2.55 -2.31
CA LEU A 360 10.33 2.58 -2.92
C LEU A 360 10.36 3.42 -4.21
N GLN A 361 9.27 3.46 -4.97
CA GLN A 361 9.15 4.34 -6.15
C GLN A 361 9.05 5.82 -5.79
N VAL A 362 8.39 6.16 -4.68
CA VAL A 362 8.29 7.54 -4.18
C VAL A 362 9.66 7.97 -3.65
N LEU A 363 10.25 7.17 -2.76
CA LEU A 363 11.57 7.38 -2.15
C LEU A 363 12.67 7.61 -3.21
N GLY A 364 12.77 6.73 -4.21
CA GLY A 364 13.74 6.87 -5.30
C GLY A 364 13.55 8.10 -6.20
N LYS A 365 12.30 8.54 -6.42
CA LYS A 365 12.00 9.80 -7.13
C LYS A 365 12.37 11.02 -6.28
N SER A 366 12.03 11.00 -4.99
CA SER A 366 12.19 12.13 -4.07
C SER A 366 13.66 12.44 -3.76
N PHE A 367 14.53 11.43 -3.66
CA PHE A 367 15.96 11.66 -3.39
C PHE A 367 16.67 12.52 -4.46
N ALA A 368 16.27 12.43 -5.73
CA ALA A 368 16.79 13.30 -6.79
C ALA A 368 16.41 14.79 -6.60
N ASN A 369 15.33 15.05 -5.86
CA ASN A 369 14.72 16.38 -5.67
C ASN A 369 14.98 17.00 -4.28
N LEU A 370 15.78 16.36 -3.42
CA LEU A 370 16.11 16.89 -2.10
C LEU A 370 16.77 18.28 -2.16
N PRO A 371 16.68 19.10 -1.09
CA PRO A 371 17.47 20.31 -0.94
C PRO A 371 18.98 20.05 -1.04
N LYS A 372 19.77 21.05 -1.48
CA LYS A 372 21.24 20.90 -1.66
C LYS A 372 22.00 20.67 -0.36
N ASN A 373 21.44 21.08 0.76
CA ASN A 373 21.97 20.96 2.12
C ASN A 373 21.45 19.72 2.87
N ILE A 374 20.74 18.81 2.19
CA ILE A 374 20.27 17.55 2.78
C ILE A 374 20.81 16.36 1.99
N SER A 375 21.43 15.44 2.73
CA SER A 375 21.91 14.15 2.24
C SER A 375 21.16 13.01 2.93
N ALA A 376 21.15 11.82 2.31
CA ALA A 376 20.56 10.61 2.86
C ALA A 376 21.62 9.52 3.06
N PHE A 377 21.69 8.95 4.26
CA PHE A 377 22.48 7.76 4.55
C PHE A 377 21.53 6.56 4.69
N ILE A 378 21.80 5.50 3.93
CA ILE A 378 20.91 4.34 3.83
C ILE A 378 21.74 3.07 4.04
N THR A 379 21.30 2.18 4.93
CA THR A 379 21.80 0.80 4.95
C THR A 379 20.73 -0.14 4.37
N SER A 380 21.13 -1.05 3.47
CA SER A 380 20.28 -2.18 3.07
C SER A 380 21.03 -3.25 2.27
N ARG A 381 20.46 -4.45 2.17
CA ARG A 381 20.84 -5.46 1.17
C ARG A 381 20.45 -4.98 -0.25
N PRO A 382 21.24 -5.31 -1.29
CA PRO A 382 21.04 -4.80 -2.64
C PRO A 382 20.03 -5.67 -3.41
N LEU A 383 18.77 -5.68 -2.97
CA LEU A 383 17.65 -6.41 -3.58
C LEU A 383 17.28 -5.84 -4.96
N GLN A 384 16.57 -6.62 -5.78
CA GLN A 384 16.27 -6.27 -7.18
C GLN A 384 15.35 -5.06 -7.32
N ASP A 385 14.39 -4.90 -6.39
CA ASP A 385 13.49 -3.75 -6.33
C ASP A 385 14.25 -2.47 -5.93
N LEU A 386 15.11 -2.54 -4.92
CA LEU A 386 15.96 -1.44 -4.46
C LEU A 386 16.97 -1.00 -5.53
N ARG A 387 17.70 -1.94 -6.16
CA ARG A 387 18.63 -1.64 -7.26
C ARG A 387 17.96 -0.90 -8.41
N LYS A 388 16.66 -1.12 -8.66
CA LYS A 388 15.90 -0.43 -9.69
C LYS A 388 15.66 1.04 -9.34
N GLN A 389 15.26 1.33 -8.10
CA GLN A 389 14.92 2.70 -7.66
C GLN A 389 16.16 3.53 -7.28
N LEU A 390 17.18 2.91 -6.71
CA LEU A 390 18.45 3.54 -6.33
C LEU A 390 19.53 3.41 -7.42
N SER A 391 19.14 3.14 -8.67
CA SER A 391 20.06 2.89 -9.80
C SER A 391 21.04 4.02 -10.13
N ASN A 392 20.76 5.25 -9.67
CA ASN A 392 21.67 6.41 -9.80
C ASN A 392 22.72 6.50 -8.67
N TYR A 393 22.65 5.65 -7.65
CA TYR A 393 23.46 5.70 -6.44
C TYR A 393 24.12 4.33 -6.23
N PRO A 394 25.38 4.11 -6.63
CA PRO A 394 26.02 2.80 -6.48
C PRO A 394 26.28 2.49 -5.00
N PRO A 395 25.96 1.26 -4.51
CA PRO A 395 26.17 0.92 -3.12
C PRO A 395 27.66 0.73 -2.77
N ARG A 396 28.10 1.32 -1.66
CA ARG A 396 29.33 0.94 -0.94
C ARG A 396 29.13 -0.45 -0.37
N ILE A 397 29.83 -1.44 -0.90
CA ILE A 397 29.76 -2.82 -0.40
C ILE A 397 30.78 -3.01 0.73
N MET A 398 30.31 -3.47 1.89
CA MET A 398 31.11 -4.08 2.95
C MET A 398 31.22 -5.57 2.70
N THR A 399 32.43 -6.05 2.42
CA THR A 399 32.76 -7.48 2.38
C THR A 399 33.25 -7.95 3.74
N LEU A 400 33.01 -9.23 4.05
CA LEU A 400 33.48 -9.87 5.28
C LEU A 400 35.02 -9.87 5.36
N GLU A 401 35.65 -10.19 4.23
CA GLU A 401 37.10 -10.26 4.00
C GLU A 401 37.82 -8.90 3.97
N ALA A 402 37.11 -7.78 4.14
CA ALA A 402 37.74 -6.46 4.14
C ALA A 402 38.78 -6.35 5.27
N THR A 403 39.99 -5.91 4.93
CA THR A 403 41.14 -5.81 5.84
C THR A 403 40.82 -5.04 7.12
N GLU A 404 40.09 -3.95 6.99
CA GLU A 404 39.63 -3.04 8.03
C GLU A 404 38.59 -3.73 8.93
N ASN A 405 37.68 -4.52 8.35
CA ASN A 405 36.69 -5.30 9.10
C ASN A 405 37.35 -6.39 9.94
N LEU A 406 38.33 -7.12 9.37
CA LEU A 406 39.06 -8.17 10.08
C LEU A 406 39.91 -7.58 11.23
N ASN A 407 40.49 -6.40 11.03
CA ASN A 407 41.20 -5.67 12.09
C ASN A 407 40.26 -5.25 13.23
N ASP A 408 39.08 -4.70 12.93
CA ASP A 408 38.08 -4.32 13.94
C ASP A 408 37.59 -5.52 14.76
N ILE A 409 37.45 -6.69 14.12
CA ILE A 409 37.02 -7.95 14.75
C ILE A 409 38.11 -8.49 15.68
N LYS A 410 39.37 -8.49 15.24
CA LYS A 410 40.52 -8.80 16.11
C LYS A 410 40.58 -7.87 17.31
N LEU A 411 40.35 -6.56 17.12
CA LEU A 411 40.35 -5.57 18.19
C LEU A 411 39.25 -5.85 19.23
N TYR A 412 38.04 -6.22 18.78
CA TYR A 412 36.94 -6.62 19.67
C TYR A 412 37.23 -7.93 20.42
N ALA A 413 37.79 -8.94 19.72
CA ALA A 413 38.19 -10.21 20.35
C ALA A 413 39.25 -9.99 21.44
N VAL A 414 40.29 -9.18 21.16
CA VAL A 414 41.32 -8.82 22.15
C VAL A 414 40.71 -8.10 23.35
N TYR A 415 39.75 -7.20 23.14
CA TYR A 415 39.05 -6.52 24.22
C TYR A 415 38.25 -7.48 25.12
N ARG A 416 37.41 -8.35 24.54
CA ARG A 416 36.63 -9.35 25.31
C ARG A 416 37.55 -10.31 26.06
N MET A 417 38.56 -10.89 25.39
CA MET A 417 39.49 -11.84 26.02
C MET A 417 40.35 -11.20 27.13
N ASN A 418 40.63 -9.90 27.08
CA ASN A 418 41.31 -9.20 28.18
C ASN A 418 40.48 -9.16 29.47
N ARG A 419 39.14 -9.22 29.42
CA ARG A 419 38.30 -9.32 30.63
C ARG A 419 38.45 -10.70 31.30
N LEU A 420 38.73 -11.74 30.52
CA LEU A 420 39.03 -13.10 30.99
C LEU A 420 40.50 -13.33 31.40
N ARG A 421 41.34 -12.30 31.46
CA ARG A 421 42.76 -12.36 31.90
C ARG A 421 42.96 -12.87 33.35
N HIS A 422 41.89 -13.03 34.12
CA HIS A 422 41.91 -13.66 35.44
C HIS A 422 41.78 -15.21 35.40
N VAL A 423 41.34 -15.75 34.25
CA VAL A 423 41.31 -17.20 33.93
C VAL A 423 42.43 -17.54 32.93
N LEU A 424 42.64 -16.69 31.93
CA LEU A 424 43.66 -16.85 30.89
C LEU A 424 45.05 -16.46 31.44
N GLU A 425 45.86 -17.47 31.76
CA GLU A 425 47.10 -17.36 32.56
C GLU A 425 48.18 -16.37 32.04
N SER A 426 48.11 -15.92 30.77
CA SER A 426 49.08 -14.99 30.22
C SER A 426 48.49 -14.05 29.16
N ALA A 427 49.14 -12.90 28.94
CA ALA A 427 48.77 -11.99 27.85
C ALA A 427 48.96 -12.63 26.46
N ALA A 428 49.94 -13.52 26.30
CA ALA A 428 50.12 -14.27 25.06
C ALA A 428 48.97 -15.27 24.81
N SER A 429 48.35 -15.80 25.88
CA SER A 429 47.13 -16.61 25.80
C SER A 429 45.94 -15.77 25.34
N VAL A 430 45.78 -14.56 25.90
CA VAL A 430 44.74 -13.60 25.49
C VAL A 430 44.85 -13.25 24.01
N ASP A 431 46.05 -12.91 23.52
CA ASP A 431 46.29 -12.60 22.10
C ASP A 431 46.04 -13.83 21.20
N PHE A 432 46.49 -15.02 21.61
CA PHE A 432 46.28 -16.27 20.88
C PHE A 432 44.80 -16.63 20.72
N PHE A 433 44.01 -16.56 21.80
CA PHE A 433 42.58 -16.85 21.74
C PHE A 433 41.80 -15.76 21.01
N ALA A 434 42.19 -14.49 21.13
CA ALA A 434 41.60 -13.42 20.35
C ALA A 434 41.83 -13.59 18.83
N ASP A 435 43.03 -14.00 18.42
CA ASP A 435 43.34 -14.29 17.01
C ASP A 435 42.58 -15.51 16.48
N LYS A 436 42.45 -16.55 17.31
CA LYS A 436 41.66 -17.74 16.98
C LYS A 436 40.18 -17.39 16.79
N LEU A 437 39.59 -16.65 17.74
CA LEU A 437 38.19 -16.21 17.66
C LEU A 437 37.93 -15.23 16.50
N ALA A 438 38.86 -14.32 16.22
CA ALA A 438 38.75 -13.39 15.09
C ALA A 438 38.80 -14.12 13.73
N ALA A 439 39.62 -15.15 13.61
CA ALA A 439 39.66 -16.01 12.41
C ALA A 439 38.37 -16.82 12.24
N MET A 440 37.83 -17.39 13.33
CA MET A 440 36.58 -18.16 13.35
C MET A 440 35.35 -17.28 13.05
N ALA A 441 35.34 -16.03 13.53
CA ALA A 441 34.28 -15.06 13.27
C ALA A 441 34.14 -14.65 11.80
N HIS A 442 35.22 -14.76 11.01
CA HIS A 442 35.21 -14.63 9.55
C HIS A 442 34.47 -13.39 9.01
N GLY A 443 34.54 -12.26 9.72
CA GLY A 443 33.87 -11.01 9.34
C GLY A 443 32.56 -10.67 10.07
N LEU A 444 32.04 -11.57 10.92
CA LEU A 444 30.73 -11.47 11.60
C LEU A 444 30.86 -11.01 13.07
N PHE A 445 30.41 -9.79 13.37
CA PHE A 445 30.42 -9.27 14.75
C PHE A 445 29.42 -9.98 15.67
N VAL A 446 28.24 -10.36 15.17
CA VAL A 446 27.21 -11.03 15.99
C VAL A 446 27.64 -12.45 16.37
N TRP A 447 28.39 -13.13 15.49
CA TRP A 447 29.03 -14.41 15.81
C TRP A 447 30.03 -14.24 16.95
N LEU A 448 30.96 -13.28 16.81
CA LEU A 448 32.01 -13.04 17.82
C LEU A 448 31.43 -12.60 19.16
N TYR A 449 30.41 -11.74 19.16
CA TYR A 449 29.69 -11.32 20.37
C TYR A 449 29.17 -12.54 21.14
N LEU A 450 28.40 -13.42 20.49
CA LEU A 450 27.77 -14.57 21.14
C LEU A 450 28.81 -15.62 21.56
N ALA A 451 29.87 -15.82 20.77
CA ALA A 451 30.98 -16.69 21.12
C ALA A 451 31.72 -16.18 22.37
N CYS A 452 31.95 -14.87 22.50
CA CYS A 452 32.55 -14.30 23.69
C CYS A 452 31.64 -14.39 24.93
N ASP A 453 30.33 -14.17 24.79
CA ASP A 453 29.37 -14.39 25.90
C ASP A 453 29.41 -15.85 26.39
N GLU A 454 29.41 -16.83 25.46
CA GLU A 454 29.46 -18.25 25.81
C GLU A 454 30.76 -18.66 26.52
N ILE A 455 31.90 -18.07 26.12
CA ILE A 455 33.21 -18.33 26.74
C ILE A 455 33.30 -17.66 28.12
N GLU A 456 32.66 -16.50 28.32
CA GLU A 456 32.59 -15.83 29.63
C GLU A 456 31.72 -16.57 30.65
N GLU A 457 30.70 -17.32 30.21
CA GLU A 457 29.88 -18.17 31.09
C GLU A 457 30.45 -19.60 31.26
N SER A 458 31.46 -19.99 30.48
CA SER A 458 32.01 -21.35 30.50
C SER A 458 32.91 -21.63 31.71
N HIS A 459 32.91 -22.90 32.13
CA HIS A 459 33.80 -23.41 33.18
C HIS A 459 35.15 -23.93 32.62
N ASP A 460 35.27 -24.07 31.30
CA ASP A 460 36.49 -24.44 30.58
C ASP A 460 36.55 -23.69 29.23
N PRO A 461 37.18 -22.49 29.20
CA PRO A 461 37.34 -21.70 27.97
C PRO A 461 38.07 -22.44 26.84
N ASP A 462 39.10 -23.23 27.18
CA ASP A 462 39.96 -23.90 26.19
C ASP A 462 39.22 -25.02 25.47
N GLN A 463 38.45 -25.84 26.22
CA GLN A 463 37.54 -26.82 25.64
C GLN A 463 36.45 -26.12 24.81
N THR A 464 35.89 -25.01 25.31
CA THR A 464 34.80 -24.27 24.63
C THR A 464 35.24 -23.72 23.27
N ILE A 465 36.42 -23.08 23.22
CA ILE A 465 36.99 -22.55 21.97
C ILE A 465 37.34 -23.69 20.99
N THR A 466 37.73 -24.86 21.50
CA THR A 466 37.99 -26.05 20.66
C THR A 466 36.69 -26.65 20.10
N GLU A 467 35.63 -26.76 20.91
CA GLU A 467 34.31 -27.22 20.45
C GLU A 467 33.64 -26.25 19.46
N LEU A 468 33.92 -24.94 19.56
CA LEU A 468 33.51 -23.95 18.57
C LEU A 468 34.32 -24.07 17.27
N GLU A 469 35.61 -24.43 17.33
CA GLU A 469 36.48 -24.63 16.15
C GLU A 469 36.10 -25.89 15.36
N GLU A 470 35.81 -27.00 16.05
CA GLU A 470 35.36 -28.24 15.40
C GLU A 470 34.03 -28.08 14.64
N ARG A 471 33.22 -27.07 14.98
CA ARG A 471 31.87 -26.84 14.44
C ARG A 471 31.73 -25.64 13.51
N THR A 472 32.75 -24.78 13.35
CA THR A 472 32.66 -23.55 12.52
C THR A 472 32.90 -23.78 11.01
N ILE A 473 32.75 -25.02 10.55
CA ILE A 473 32.96 -25.46 9.16
C ILE A 473 31.67 -25.25 8.34
N GLY A 474 31.56 -24.11 7.67
CA GLY A 474 30.41 -23.81 6.81
C GLY A 474 30.42 -22.40 6.23
N ASN A 475 29.28 -21.99 5.71
CA ASN A 475 28.97 -20.62 5.30
C ASN A 475 28.56 -19.75 6.52
N ASP A 476 28.26 -18.47 6.28
CA ASP A 476 27.95 -17.51 7.35
C ASP A 476 26.67 -17.83 8.13
N GLU A 477 25.69 -18.49 7.51
CA GLU A 477 24.47 -18.94 8.16
C GLU A 477 24.76 -20.17 9.04
N ASP A 478 25.49 -21.16 8.53
CA ASP A 478 25.92 -22.36 9.29
C ASP A 478 26.68 -22.00 10.58
N ARG A 479 27.53 -20.96 10.51
CA ARG A 479 28.30 -20.43 11.66
C ARG A 479 27.39 -19.83 12.74
N MET A 480 26.38 -19.06 12.35
CA MET A 480 25.42 -18.47 13.29
C MET A 480 24.52 -19.54 13.91
N ASP A 481 24.06 -20.48 13.10
CA ASP A 481 23.17 -21.57 13.48
C ASP A 481 23.83 -22.54 14.47
N THR A 482 25.15 -22.70 14.37
CA THR A 482 25.97 -23.42 15.35
C THR A 482 25.87 -22.80 16.76
N ILE A 483 25.98 -21.47 16.90
CA ILE A 483 25.87 -20.81 18.21
C ILE A 483 24.41 -20.80 18.69
N TYR A 484 23.44 -20.52 17.82
CA TYR A 484 22.02 -20.58 18.21
C TYR A 484 21.61 -21.98 18.69
N THR A 485 22.06 -23.03 18.00
CA THR A 485 21.93 -24.42 18.45
C THR A 485 22.51 -24.59 19.85
N ARG A 486 23.73 -24.09 20.10
CA ARG A 486 24.43 -24.28 21.37
C ARG A 486 23.79 -23.54 22.54
N ALA A 487 23.40 -22.27 22.36
CA ALA A 487 22.70 -21.46 23.36
C ALA A 487 21.32 -22.05 23.74
N LEU A 488 20.57 -22.57 22.77
CA LEU A 488 19.30 -23.24 23.01
C LEU A 488 19.49 -24.58 23.73
N VAL A 489 20.44 -25.40 23.28
CA VAL A 489 20.73 -26.73 23.85
C VAL A 489 21.35 -26.64 25.25
N SER A 490 22.16 -25.62 25.56
CA SER A 490 22.68 -25.38 26.90
C SER A 490 21.57 -24.96 27.87
N GLY A 491 20.75 -23.97 27.50
CA GLY A 491 19.63 -23.45 28.30
C GLY A 491 18.55 -24.49 28.64
N TYR A 492 18.39 -25.52 27.81
CA TYR A 492 17.46 -26.64 28.05
C TYR A 492 18.14 -27.98 28.37
N ARG A 493 19.47 -28.02 28.58
CA ARG A 493 20.21 -29.26 28.86
C ARG A 493 19.64 -30.00 30.08
N GLY A 494 19.25 -31.26 29.90
CA GLY A 494 18.67 -32.09 30.97
C GLY A 494 17.30 -31.63 31.50
N SER A 495 16.62 -30.72 30.80
CA SER A 495 15.31 -30.21 31.22
C SER A 495 14.17 -31.17 30.84
N PRO A 496 13.06 -31.19 31.60
CA PRO A 496 11.92 -32.04 31.27
C PRO A 496 11.21 -31.55 30.00
N GLU A 497 10.55 -32.46 29.29
CA GLU A 497 9.80 -32.16 28.06
C GLU A 497 8.76 -31.04 28.26
N SER A 498 8.14 -30.96 29.44
CA SER A 498 7.20 -29.89 29.80
C SER A 498 7.81 -28.49 29.81
N ALA A 499 9.12 -28.35 30.03
CA ALA A 499 9.83 -27.07 29.91
C ALA A 499 10.04 -26.68 28.44
N ILE A 500 10.28 -27.67 27.57
CA ILE A 500 10.40 -27.47 26.11
C ILE A 500 9.02 -27.12 25.52
N GLN A 501 7.95 -27.79 25.96
CA GLN A 501 6.56 -27.46 25.59
C GLN A 501 6.10 -26.08 26.11
N LEU A 502 6.68 -25.57 27.20
CA LEU A 502 6.45 -24.20 27.67
C LEU A 502 7.24 -23.18 26.84
N TYR A 503 8.51 -23.46 26.55
CA TYR A 503 9.35 -22.66 25.67
C TYR A 503 8.72 -22.46 24.29
N THR A 504 8.25 -23.53 23.63
CA THR A 504 7.67 -23.42 22.28
C THR A 504 6.40 -22.59 22.24
N LYS A 505 5.60 -22.60 23.33
CA LYS A 505 4.44 -21.71 23.48
C LYS A 505 4.83 -20.25 23.71
N LEU A 506 5.79 -19.98 24.60
CA LEU A 506 6.19 -18.60 24.95
C LEU A 506 7.00 -17.92 23.85
N VAL A 507 7.93 -18.64 23.22
CA VAL A 507 8.72 -18.11 22.10
C VAL A 507 7.91 -18.13 20.80
N GLY A 508 7.00 -19.09 20.61
CA GLY A 508 5.98 -19.03 19.56
C GLY A 508 5.09 -17.79 19.70
N ALA A 509 4.62 -17.47 20.91
CA ALA A 509 3.90 -16.23 21.18
C ALA A 509 4.73 -14.98 20.79
N LEU A 510 6.00 -14.92 21.20
CA LEU A 510 6.91 -13.81 20.83
C LEU A 510 7.16 -13.68 19.32
N VAL A 511 7.07 -14.77 18.56
CA VAL A 511 7.20 -14.77 17.09
C VAL A 511 5.91 -14.33 16.37
N ALA A 512 4.74 -14.48 17.00
CA ALA A 512 3.44 -14.20 16.38
C ALA A 512 2.82 -12.84 16.78
N VAL A 513 3.13 -12.29 17.97
CA VAL A 513 2.50 -11.06 18.45
C VAL A 513 2.80 -9.83 17.59
N ARG A 514 1.77 -9.02 17.32
CA ARG A 514 1.79 -7.89 16.36
C ARG A 514 2.27 -6.58 16.96
N THR A 515 2.25 -6.48 18.28
CA THR A 515 2.86 -5.43 19.09
C THR A 515 3.68 -6.07 20.21
N PRO A 516 4.82 -5.49 20.63
CA PRO A 516 5.54 -5.97 21.80
C PRO A 516 4.66 -5.91 23.06
N ILE A 517 4.70 -6.95 23.89
CA ILE A 517 3.91 -7.06 25.13
C ILE A 517 4.81 -7.33 26.34
N SER A 518 4.44 -6.80 27.51
CA SER A 518 5.14 -7.06 28.77
C SER A 518 4.93 -8.51 29.25
N ILE A 519 5.73 -8.94 30.22
CA ILE A 519 5.59 -10.27 30.84
C ILE A 519 4.22 -10.39 31.54
N GLU A 520 3.74 -9.30 32.11
CA GLU A 520 2.47 -9.20 32.82
C GLU A 520 1.28 -9.28 31.86
N GLU A 521 1.36 -8.65 30.69
CA GLU A 521 0.34 -8.75 29.63
C GLU A 521 0.37 -10.11 28.93
N MET A 522 1.56 -10.67 28.69
CA MET A 522 1.71 -12.04 28.19
C MET A 522 1.14 -13.06 29.18
N SER A 523 1.34 -12.85 30.48
CA SER A 523 0.75 -13.68 31.53
C SER A 523 -0.77 -13.66 31.49
N ALA A 524 -1.37 -12.48 31.30
CA ALA A 524 -2.83 -12.31 31.19
C ALA A 524 -3.42 -12.81 29.86
N LEU A 525 -2.69 -12.70 28.74
CA LEU A 525 -3.16 -13.17 27.43
C LEU A 525 -3.04 -14.68 27.25
N LEU A 526 -1.96 -15.29 27.74
CA LEU A 526 -1.69 -16.72 27.54
C LEU A 526 -2.25 -17.62 28.66
N ASP A 527 -2.75 -17.04 29.75
CA ASP A 527 -3.12 -17.72 31.01
C ASP A 527 -1.98 -18.56 31.61
N ILE A 528 -0.76 -17.98 31.62
CA ILE A 528 0.46 -18.59 32.14
C ILE A 528 1.02 -17.71 33.27
N PRO A 529 1.34 -18.24 34.46
CA PRO A 529 1.90 -17.44 35.56
C PRO A 529 3.19 -16.71 35.18
N SER A 530 3.28 -15.40 35.45
CA SER A 530 4.44 -14.56 35.12
C SER A 530 5.76 -15.06 35.69
N THR A 531 5.74 -15.77 36.82
CA THR A 531 6.90 -16.48 37.39
C THR A 531 7.40 -17.60 36.49
N SER A 532 6.51 -18.43 35.95
CA SER A 532 6.83 -19.48 34.98
C SER A 532 7.37 -18.90 33.66
N ILE A 533 6.81 -17.77 33.21
CA ILE A 533 7.31 -17.04 32.03
C ILE A 533 8.76 -16.58 32.28
N ARG A 534 9.02 -15.88 33.39
CA ARG A 534 10.36 -15.40 33.76
C ARG A 534 11.39 -16.54 33.85
N ILE A 535 11.03 -17.67 34.49
CA ILE A 535 11.91 -18.85 34.60
C ILE A 535 12.19 -19.51 33.25
N SER A 536 11.24 -19.50 32.31
CA SER A 536 11.46 -20.07 30.97
C SER A 536 12.28 -19.16 30.08
N LEU A 537 12.04 -17.84 30.12
CA LEU A 537 12.78 -16.87 29.29
C LEU A 537 14.24 -16.71 29.75
N ALA A 538 14.51 -16.78 31.06
CA ALA A 538 15.88 -16.71 31.61
C ALA A 538 16.82 -17.81 31.07
N ARG A 539 16.29 -18.92 30.54
CA ARG A 539 17.08 -20.00 29.92
C ARG A 539 17.64 -19.63 28.55
N VAL A 540 17.12 -18.57 27.93
CA VAL A 540 17.48 -18.10 26.59
C VAL A 540 17.65 -16.57 26.60
N GLU A 541 18.08 -16.02 27.74
CA GLU A 541 18.23 -14.57 27.95
C GLU A 541 19.23 -13.96 26.96
N SER A 542 20.29 -14.68 26.61
CA SER A 542 21.26 -14.33 25.56
C SER A 542 20.68 -14.22 24.14
N LEU A 543 19.45 -14.68 23.92
CA LEU A 543 18.72 -14.57 22.64
C LEU A 543 17.55 -13.56 22.69
N LEU A 544 17.35 -12.87 23.82
CA LEU A 544 16.22 -11.99 24.09
C LEU A 544 16.66 -10.53 24.34
N VAL A 545 15.67 -9.64 24.33
CA VAL A 545 15.72 -8.31 24.94
C VAL A 545 14.50 -8.19 25.84
N ILE A 546 14.74 -7.92 27.13
CA ILE A 546 13.71 -7.88 28.18
C ILE A 546 13.72 -6.48 28.80
N SER A 547 12.56 -5.83 28.83
CA SER A 547 12.35 -4.51 29.43
C SER A 547 11.16 -4.53 30.39
N LYS A 548 10.92 -3.44 31.13
CA LYS A 548 9.73 -3.28 31.99
C LYS A 548 8.40 -3.29 31.22
N SER A 549 8.42 -2.98 29.93
CA SER A 549 7.22 -2.82 29.08
C SER A 549 7.09 -3.86 27.97
N SER A 550 8.14 -4.61 27.64
CA SER A 550 8.10 -5.61 26.58
C SER A 550 9.21 -6.66 26.65
N VAL A 551 8.91 -7.85 26.12
CA VAL A 551 9.90 -8.88 25.76
C VAL A 551 9.97 -9.00 24.24
N GLN A 552 11.16 -9.17 23.69
CA GLN A 552 11.40 -9.44 22.27
C GLN A 552 12.57 -10.41 22.07
N LEU A 553 12.67 -11.02 20.87
CA LEU A 553 13.89 -11.72 20.42
C LEU A 553 14.96 -10.70 19.97
N MET A 554 16.24 -10.98 20.26
CA MET A 554 17.32 -9.99 20.15
C MET A 554 17.58 -9.48 18.72
N HIS A 555 17.34 -10.33 17.73
CA HIS A 555 17.66 -10.08 16.32
C HIS A 555 16.88 -11.02 15.41
N LYS A 556 16.56 -10.54 14.20
CA LYS A 556 15.79 -11.28 13.18
C LYS A 556 16.34 -12.67 12.86
N SER A 557 17.66 -12.83 12.77
CA SER A 557 18.28 -14.12 12.46
C SER A 557 18.00 -15.22 13.50
N VAL A 558 17.61 -14.87 14.74
CA VAL A 558 17.13 -15.85 15.72
C VAL A 558 15.74 -16.35 15.34
N VAL A 559 14.83 -15.46 14.91
CA VAL A 559 13.50 -15.83 14.39
C VAL A 559 13.65 -16.70 13.14
N ASP A 560 14.47 -16.28 12.18
CA ASP A 560 14.70 -17.00 10.91
C ASP A 560 15.38 -18.37 11.13
N PHE A 561 16.14 -18.54 12.21
CA PHE A 561 16.69 -19.83 12.63
C PHE A 561 15.61 -20.70 13.27
N ILE A 562 15.02 -20.28 14.39
CA ILE A 562 14.08 -21.13 15.16
C ILE A 562 12.80 -21.47 14.40
N THR A 563 12.40 -20.68 13.39
CA THR A 563 11.22 -20.93 12.56
C THR A 563 11.51 -21.70 11.26
N SER A 564 12.78 -21.98 10.94
CA SER A 564 13.17 -22.79 9.78
C SER A 564 13.47 -24.26 10.16
N LYS A 565 12.73 -25.19 9.53
CA LYS A 565 12.89 -26.65 9.73
C LYS A 565 14.19 -27.19 9.16
N ASP A 566 14.77 -26.49 8.18
CA ASP A 566 16.01 -26.86 7.51
C ASP A 566 17.25 -26.38 8.28
N ARG A 567 17.09 -25.38 9.17
CA ARG A 567 18.18 -24.78 9.97
C ARG A 567 18.19 -25.28 11.42
N CYS A 568 17.04 -25.23 12.10
CA CYS A 568 16.90 -25.68 13.50
C CYS A 568 16.87 -27.21 13.59
N THR A 569 18.03 -27.83 13.41
CA THR A 569 18.21 -29.28 13.22
C THR A 569 19.05 -29.91 14.34
N GLY A 570 19.25 -31.23 14.28
CA GLY A 570 20.06 -31.97 15.27
C GLY A 570 19.54 -31.80 16.70
N ASP A 571 20.45 -31.52 17.64
CA ASP A 571 20.15 -31.36 19.07
C ASP A 571 19.18 -30.20 19.36
N ALA A 572 19.11 -29.18 18.49
CA ALA A 572 18.18 -28.05 18.63
C ALA A 572 16.78 -28.32 18.07
N SER A 573 16.57 -29.41 17.31
CA SER A 573 15.28 -29.72 16.68
C SER A 573 14.06 -29.74 17.63
N PRO A 574 14.16 -30.17 18.91
CA PRO A 574 13.05 -30.06 19.87
C PRO A 574 12.64 -28.62 20.23
N LEU A 575 13.47 -27.62 19.91
CA LEU A 575 13.29 -26.20 20.20
C LEU A 575 12.90 -25.39 18.94
N TYR A 576 12.50 -26.09 17.87
CA TYR A 576 11.87 -25.54 16.68
C TYR A 576 10.50 -24.89 16.97
N ILE A 577 10.20 -23.78 16.29
CA ILE A 577 8.95 -23.02 16.41
C ILE A 577 8.19 -23.07 15.07
N ASP A 578 7.09 -23.81 15.02
CA ASP A 578 6.22 -23.78 13.84
C ASP A 578 5.38 -22.49 13.82
N LYS A 579 5.64 -21.60 12.85
CA LYS A 579 4.97 -20.30 12.77
C LYS A 579 3.46 -20.42 12.58
N GLN A 580 2.95 -21.43 11.88
CA GLN A 580 1.50 -21.60 11.71
C GLN A 580 0.84 -22.05 13.02
N LEU A 581 1.48 -22.94 13.79
CA LEU A 581 0.98 -23.32 15.13
C LEU A 581 1.09 -22.15 16.13
N ALA A 582 2.11 -21.31 16.02
CA ALA A 582 2.27 -20.12 16.86
C ALA A 582 1.15 -19.08 16.61
N GLU A 583 0.86 -18.76 15.34
CA GLU A 583 -0.27 -17.89 14.97
C GLU A 583 -1.61 -18.50 15.39
N SER A 584 -1.79 -19.83 15.21
CA SER A 584 -3.00 -20.55 15.65
C SER A 584 -3.22 -20.46 17.16
N TYR A 585 -2.15 -20.63 17.95
CA TYR A 585 -2.21 -20.48 19.40
C TYR A 585 -2.58 -19.06 19.82
N ILE A 586 -2.00 -18.01 19.21
CA ILE A 586 -2.36 -16.62 19.52
C ILE A 586 -3.77 -16.25 19.04
N ALA A 587 -4.20 -16.71 17.86
CA ALA A 587 -5.58 -16.53 17.39
C ALA A 587 -6.57 -17.10 18.40
N ARG A 588 -6.33 -18.33 18.89
CA ARG A 588 -7.12 -18.98 19.93
C ARG A 588 -7.13 -18.19 21.24
N MET A 589 -5.97 -17.74 21.74
CA MET A 589 -5.93 -16.96 22.98
C MET A 589 -6.65 -15.61 22.83
N CYS A 590 -6.59 -14.96 21.67
CA CYS A 590 -7.38 -13.76 21.38
C CYS A 590 -8.88 -14.04 21.39
N LEU A 591 -9.35 -15.14 20.80
CA LEU A 591 -10.77 -15.55 20.83
C LEU A 591 -11.26 -15.88 22.25
N LEU A 592 -10.43 -16.51 23.08
CA LEU A 592 -10.73 -16.80 24.48
C LEU A 592 -10.77 -15.53 25.35
N ALA A 593 -9.94 -14.52 25.04
CA ALA A 593 -9.90 -13.23 25.73
C ALA A 593 -11.08 -12.29 25.39
N LEU A 594 -11.96 -12.65 24.45
CA LEU A 594 -13.12 -11.82 24.07
C LEU A 594 -14.12 -11.67 25.24
N PRO A 595 -14.39 -10.45 25.74
CA PRO A 595 -15.13 -10.23 26.98
C PRO A 595 -16.53 -10.87 27.03
N SER A 596 -16.87 -11.49 28.16
CA SER A 596 -18.22 -12.07 28.37
C SER A 596 -19.35 -11.04 28.29
N THR A 597 -19.07 -9.77 28.59
CA THR A 597 -19.98 -8.62 28.40
C THR A 597 -20.36 -8.39 26.95
N LEU A 598 -19.45 -8.63 26.00
CA LEU A 598 -19.66 -8.47 24.56
C LEU A 598 -20.77 -9.40 24.05
N ARG A 599 -20.89 -10.60 24.64
CA ARG A 599 -21.91 -11.62 24.31
C ARG A 599 -23.35 -11.15 24.54
N LEU A 600 -23.55 -10.10 25.35
CA LEU A 600 -24.85 -9.53 25.70
C LEU A 600 -25.16 -8.22 24.97
N THR A 601 -24.25 -7.72 24.14
CA THR A 601 -24.46 -6.49 23.34
C THR A 601 -25.24 -6.78 22.05
N SER A 602 -25.87 -5.75 21.48
CA SER A 602 -26.49 -5.85 20.15
C SER A 602 -25.43 -6.08 19.08
N SER A 603 -25.79 -6.72 17.96
CA SER A 603 -24.82 -7.05 16.89
C SER A 603 -24.04 -5.83 16.37
N THR A 604 -24.61 -4.63 16.36
CA THR A 604 -23.90 -3.38 16.03
C THR A 604 -22.81 -3.04 17.06
N GLY A 605 -23.09 -3.19 18.36
CA GLY A 605 -22.09 -3.01 19.42
C GLY A 605 -21.04 -4.12 19.45
N GLN A 606 -21.39 -5.34 19.02
CA GLN A 606 -20.43 -6.42 18.81
C GLN A 606 -19.44 -6.10 17.67
N ILE A 607 -19.95 -5.61 16.53
CA ILE A 607 -19.14 -5.22 15.37
C ILE A 607 -18.07 -4.20 15.78
N GLU A 608 -18.44 -3.13 16.48
CA GLU A 608 -17.51 -2.04 16.80
C GLU A 608 -16.38 -2.44 17.74
N GLN A 609 -16.67 -3.17 18.83
CA GLN A 609 -15.62 -3.65 19.73
C GLN A 609 -14.69 -4.66 19.01
N LEU A 610 -15.24 -5.53 18.15
CA LEU A 610 -14.44 -6.47 17.34
C LEU A 610 -13.63 -5.78 16.21
N ARG A 611 -13.96 -4.54 15.82
CA ARG A 611 -13.07 -3.72 14.98
C ARG A 611 -11.86 -3.19 15.76
N GLY A 612 -11.97 -3.07 17.08
CA GLY A 612 -10.96 -2.49 17.98
C GLY A 612 -11.41 -1.21 18.71
N ILE A 613 -12.69 -0.80 18.59
CA ILE A 613 -13.22 0.39 19.27
C ILE A 613 -13.54 0.02 20.73
N VAL A 614 -12.56 0.22 21.63
CA VAL A 614 -12.64 -0.21 23.03
C VAL A 614 -13.00 0.92 24.01
N PRO A 615 -13.78 0.66 25.07
CA PRO A 615 -14.03 1.63 26.14
C PRO A 615 -12.75 2.06 26.88
N TYR A 616 -12.75 3.30 27.39
CA TYR A 616 -11.67 3.82 28.23
C TYR A 616 -11.48 2.96 29.49
N GLY A 617 -10.25 2.50 29.73
CA GLY A 617 -9.92 1.62 30.85
C GLY A 617 -10.01 0.12 30.57
N THR A 618 -10.29 -0.29 29.33
CA THR A 618 -10.16 -1.71 28.91
C THR A 618 -8.70 -2.19 29.08
N PRO A 619 -8.43 -3.33 29.75
CA PRO A 619 -7.08 -3.89 29.87
C PRO A 619 -6.38 -4.07 28.53
N THR A 620 -5.08 -3.78 28.47
CA THR A 620 -4.29 -3.79 27.24
C THR A 620 -4.30 -5.14 26.50
N TYR A 621 -4.26 -6.27 27.21
CA TYR A 621 -4.36 -7.60 26.59
C TYR A 621 -5.74 -7.88 25.96
N ILE A 622 -6.83 -7.32 26.52
CA ILE A 622 -8.18 -7.39 25.93
C ILE A 622 -8.27 -6.47 24.72
N SER A 623 -7.68 -5.27 24.80
CA SER A 623 -7.59 -4.34 23.67
C SER A 623 -6.79 -4.94 22.51
N TYR A 624 -5.68 -5.63 22.79
CA TYR A 624 -4.90 -6.40 21.82
C TYR A 624 -5.78 -7.47 21.16
N ALA A 625 -6.47 -8.30 21.95
CA ALA A 625 -7.33 -9.36 21.43
C ALA A 625 -8.46 -8.80 20.53
N LEU A 626 -9.17 -7.77 20.98
CA LEU A 626 -10.24 -7.11 20.23
C LEU A 626 -9.75 -6.42 18.94
N TYR A 627 -8.51 -5.97 18.90
CA TYR A 627 -7.91 -5.38 17.71
C TYR A 627 -7.38 -6.44 16.72
N HIS A 628 -6.66 -7.46 17.20
CA HIS A 628 -5.86 -8.37 16.35
C HIS A 628 -6.43 -9.79 16.15
N TRP A 629 -7.54 -10.20 16.79
CA TRP A 629 -8.11 -11.55 16.64
C TRP A 629 -8.29 -11.96 15.16
N ALA A 630 -8.72 -11.01 14.32
CA ALA A 630 -8.97 -11.25 12.90
C ALA A 630 -7.66 -11.35 12.10
N ASP A 631 -6.68 -10.49 12.41
CA ASP A 631 -5.38 -10.45 11.72
C ASP A 631 -4.57 -11.75 11.93
N HIS A 632 -4.69 -12.35 13.11
CA HIS A 632 -4.12 -13.67 13.40
C HIS A 632 -4.85 -14.79 12.65
N LEU A 633 -6.19 -14.78 12.63
CA LEU A 633 -6.97 -15.74 11.82
C LEU A 633 -6.66 -15.62 10.31
N ASP A 634 -6.38 -14.42 9.81
CA ASP A 634 -6.04 -14.17 8.41
C ASP A 634 -4.64 -14.69 8.04
N SER A 635 -3.74 -14.78 9.04
CA SER A 635 -2.36 -15.25 8.86
C SER A 635 -2.21 -16.79 8.87
N ILE A 636 -3.32 -17.52 9.05
CA ILE A 636 -3.37 -18.98 9.18
C ILE A 636 -3.90 -19.58 7.88
N GLN A 637 -3.15 -20.51 7.29
CA GLN A 637 -3.54 -21.24 6.08
C GLN A 637 -4.45 -22.43 6.40
N GLU A 638 -4.09 -23.23 7.40
CA GLU A 638 -4.86 -24.37 7.89
C GLU A 638 -5.09 -24.26 9.39
N MET A 639 -6.34 -24.31 9.84
CA MET A 639 -6.68 -24.27 11.27
C MET A 639 -6.48 -25.64 11.92
N ASP A 640 -5.83 -25.67 13.09
CA ASP A 640 -5.81 -26.86 13.94
C ASP A 640 -7.18 -27.11 14.62
N LYS A 641 -7.31 -28.28 15.26
CA LYS A 641 -8.55 -28.72 15.91
C LYS A 641 -8.94 -27.86 17.11
N GLU A 642 -7.99 -27.38 17.91
CA GLU A 642 -8.27 -26.62 19.13
C GLU A 642 -8.68 -25.17 18.79
N LEU A 643 -8.06 -24.57 17.76
CA LEU A 643 -8.51 -23.29 17.21
C LEU A 643 -9.91 -23.41 16.57
N ASN A 644 -10.16 -24.47 15.80
CA ASN A 644 -11.48 -24.70 15.19
C ASN A 644 -12.58 -24.86 16.26
N GLU A 645 -12.36 -25.66 17.30
CA GLU A 645 -13.28 -25.79 18.44
C GLU A 645 -13.50 -24.45 19.17
N THR A 646 -12.43 -23.66 19.38
CA THR A 646 -12.54 -22.31 19.96
C THR A 646 -13.32 -21.34 19.06
N LEU A 647 -13.13 -21.43 17.73
CA LEU A 647 -13.83 -20.60 16.76
C LEU A 647 -15.31 -20.96 16.67
N VAL A 648 -15.69 -22.24 16.76
CA VAL A 648 -17.10 -22.66 16.90
C VAL A 648 -17.74 -21.96 18.11
N GLU A 649 -17.10 -21.99 19.28
CA GLU A 649 -17.63 -21.33 20.48
C GLU A 649 -17.73 -19.80 20.32
N ALA A 650 -16.74 -19.15 19.70
CA ALA A 650 -16.79 -17.71 19.43
C ALA A 650 -17.92 -17.34 18.46
N LEU A 651 -18.10 -18.11 17.38
CA LEU A 651 -19.12 -17.84 16.35
C LEU A 651 -20.56 -18.00 16.87
N LEU A 652 -20.80 -18.84 17.89
CA LEU A 652 -22.10 -18.95 18.56
C LEU A 652 -22.56 -17.62 19.20
N TYR A 653 -21.63 -16.79 19.67
CA TYR A 653 -21.94 -15.50 20.32
C TYR A 653 -21.75 -14.29 19.41
N TYR A 654 -20.79 -14.37 18.48
CA TYR A 654 -20.27 -13.21 17.75
C TYR A 654 -20.33 -13.34 16.23
N GLY A 655 -20.73 -14.49 15.66
CA GLY A 655 -20.40 -14.83 14.27
C GLY A 655 -20.87 -13.83 13.21
N ARG A 656 -22.07 -13.25 13.38
CA ARG A 656 -22.59 -12.19 12.48
C ARG A 656 -21.66 -10.97 12.46
N ALA A 657 -21.21 -10.57 13.65
CA ALA A 657 -20.31 -9.44 13.81
C ALA A 657 -18.90 -9.76 13.30
N MET A 658 -18.37 -10.95 13.61
CA MET A 658 -17.05 -11.38 13.11
C MET A 658 -16.99 -11.39 11.58
N LEU A 659 -18.04 -11.89 10.90
CA LEU A 659 -18.16 -11.87 9.44
C LEU A 659 -18.16 -10.43 8.88
N ILE A 660 -19.00 -9.55 9.43
CA ILE A 660 -19.05 -8.14 8.98
C ILE A 660 -17.73 -7.42 9.26
N VAL A 661 -17.03 -7.75 10.36
CA VAL A 661 -15.72 -7.17 10.68
C VAL A 661 -14.62 -7.64 9.75
N THR A 662 -14.55 -8.93 9.35
CA THR A 662 -13.51 -9.36 8.40
C THR A 662 -13.73 -8.79 7.00
N VAL A 663 -14.99 -8.57 6.58
CA VAL A 663 -15.29 -7.79 5.37
C VAL A 663 -14.81 -6.33 5.53
N LEU A 664 -15.19 -5.65 6.62
CA LEU A 664 -14.78 -4.26 6.90
C LEU A 664 -13.27 -4.05 7.13
N LYS A 665 -12.54 -5.08 7.57
CA LYS A 665 -11.07 -5.07 7.72
C LYS A 665 -10.34 -5.59 6.49
N ASN A 666 -11.05 -6.08 5.47
CA ASN A 666 -10.50 -6.61 4.23
C ASN A 666 -9.62 -7.86 4.42
N LEU A 667 -10.11 -8.85 5.20
CA LEU A 667 -9.39 -10.06 5.65
C LEU A 667 -10.01 -11.36 5.07
N PRO A 668 -9.55 -11.86 3.90
CA PRO A 668 -10.18 -12.95 3.14
C PRO A 668 -9.95 -14.35 3.73
N CYS A 669 -8.79 -14.62 4.34
CA CYS A 669 -8.48 -15.91 4.97
C CYS A 669 -9.28 -16.06 6.27
N ALA A 670 -9.35 -15.01 7.09
CA ALA A 670 -10.17 -14.97 8.29
C ALA A 670 -11.66 -15.14 7.96
N LEU A 671 -12.15 -14.46 6.91
CA LEU A 671 -13.53 -14.64 6.42
C LEU A 671 -13.78 -16.06 5.92
N THR A 672 -12.84 -16.65 5.17
CA THR A 672 -12.91 -18.03 4.69
C THR A 672 -13.06 -19.03 5.85
N HIS A 673 -12.26 -18.89 6.91
CA HIS A 673 -12.36 -19.73 8.11
C HIS A 673 -13.69 -19.54 8.86
N ILE A 674 -14.12 -18.29 9.04
CA ILE A 674 -15.41 -17.94 9.66
C ILE A 674 -16.59 -18.57 8.90
N LEU A 675 -16.59 -18.52 7.57
CA LEU A 675 -17.66 -19.10 6.74
C LEU A 675 -17.64 -20.63 6.78
N LYS A 676 -16.47 -21.25 6.65
CA LYS A 676 -16.30 -22.72 6.72
C LYS A 676 -16.78 -23.30 8.05
N VAL A 677 -16.48 -22.64 9.17
CA VAL A 677 -16.83 -23.12 10.52
C VAL A 677 -18.23 -22.69 10.95
N GLY A 678 -18.65 -21.46 10.62
CA GLY A 678 -19.94 -20.89 11.03
C GLY A 678 -21.18 -21.39 10.28
N GLY A 679 -21.02 -22.33 9.34
CA GLY A 679 -22.13 -22.85 8.53
C GLY A 679 -22.50 -21.98 7.33
N GLY A 680 -21.54 -21.21 6.80
CA GLY A 680 -21.56 -20.59 5.47
C GLY A 680 -22.84 -19.80 5.16
N PRO A 681 -23.72 -20.29 4.27
CA PRO A 681 -24.98 -19.62 3.93
C PRO A 681 -25.87 -19.28 5.13
N ARG A 682 -25.84 -20.06 6.21
CA ARG A 682 -26.61 -19.72 7.42
C ARG A 682 -26.04 -18.51 8.15
N LEU A 683 -24.72 -18.38 8.18
CA LEU A 683 -24.05 -17.25 8.81
C LEU A 683 -24.17 -15.98 7.96
N LEU A 684 -23.99 -16.10 6.64
CA LEU A 684 -24.13 -14.97 5.72
C LEU A 684 -25.54 -14.39 5.77
N ASN A 685 -26.58 -15.21 5.59
CA ASN A 685 -27.98 -14.73 5.71
C ASN A 685 -28.31 -14.14 7.10
N ALA A 686 -27.67 -14.64 8.17
CA ALA A 686 -27.83 -14.09 9.51
C ALA A 686 -27.06 -12.76 9.72
N ALA A 687 -26.03 -12.48 8.92
CA ALA A 687 -25.28 -11.23 8.91
C ALA A 687 -25.96 -10.18 8.02
N GLU A 688 -26.47 -10.56 6.83
CA GLU A 688 -27.30 -9.71 5.97
C GLU A 688 -28.52 -9.19 6.77
N GLY A 689 -29.24 -10.08 7.46
CA GLY A 689 -30.34 -9.74 8.38
C GLY A 689 -29.94 -9.01 9.68
N VAL A 690 -28.84 -8.26 9.67
CA VAL A 690 -28.51 -7.19 10.63
C VAL A 690 -28.80 -5.80 10.03
N ASP A 691 -29.04 -5.71 8.71
CA ASP A 691 -29.27 -4.48 7.94
C ASP A 691 -28.18 -3.41 8.19
N PHE A 692 -26.92 -3.86 8.32
CA PHE A 692 -25.78 -2.98 8.60
C PHE A 692 -25.43 -2.12 7.38
N PHE A 693 -25.26 -2.75 6.22
CA PHE A 693 -25.13 -2.09 4.92
C PHE A 693 -26.52 -1.82 4.30
N LYS A 694 -26.57 -0.98 3.27
CA LYS A 694 -27.81 -0.75 2.47
C LYS A 694 -27.91 -1.65 1.23
N SER A 695 -26.78 -2.17 0.79
CA SER A 695 -26.58 -3.19 -0.24
C SER A 695 -26.19 -4.52 0.42
N THR A 696 -26.18 -5.63 -0.32
CA THR A 696 -25.71 -6.91 0.23
C THR A 696 -24.21 -6.86 0.58
N ILE A 697 -23.76 -7.75 1.46
CA ILE A 697 -22.35 -7.90 1.84
C ILE A 697 -21.48 -8.27 0.63
N LEU A 698 -22.05 -8.99 -0.36
CA LEU A 698 -21.39 -9.28 -1.64
C LEU A 698 -21.16 -8.02 -2.48
N GLU A 699 -22.14 -7.12 -2.56
CA GLU A 699 -21.98 -5.84 -3.28
C GLU A 699 -20.96 -4.92 -2.62
N GLU A 700 -20.94 -4.83 -1.28
CA GLU A 700 -19.93 -4.02 -0.56
C GLU A 700 -18.52 -4.56 -0.77
N ALA A 701 -18.35 -5.89 -0.85
CA ALA A 701 -17.07 -6.52 -1.17
C ALA A 701 -16.59 -6.21 -2.61
N ILE A 702 -17.51 -6.15 -3.57
CA ILE A 702 -17.21 -5.73 -4.95
C ILE A 702 -16.84 -4.25 -4.99
N VAL A 703 -17.60 -3.37 -4.33
CA VAL A 703 -17.32 -1.92 -4.24
C VAL A 703 -16.01 -1.63 -3.51
N SER A 704 -15.61 -2.50 -2.57
CA SER A 704 -14.32 -2.44 -1.87
C SER A 704 -13.15 -3.01 -2.68
N ASP A 705 -13.40 -3.51 -3.89
CA ASP A 705 -12.41 -4.02 -4.85
C ASP A 705 -11.56 -5.21 -4.34
N ASN A 706 -12.16 -6.08 -3.53
CA ASN A 706 -11.50 -7.30 -3.03
C ASN A 706 -12.12 -8.58 -3.61
N ALA A 707 -11.51 -9.07 -4.68
CA ALA A 707 -11.88 -10.32 -5.33
C ALA A 707 -11.78 -11.57 -4.42
N GLU A 708 -10.83 -11.61 -3.47
CA GLU A 708 -10.63 -12.76 -2.58
C GLU A 708 -11.77 -12.87 -1.54
N ILE A 709 -12.31 -11.73 -1.10
CA ILE A 709 -13.53 -11.68 -0.26
C ILE A 709 -14.77 -12.05 -1.08
N VAL A 710 -14.88 -11.54 -2.31
CA VAL A 710 -15.98 -11.91 -3.23
C VAL A 710 -16.00 -13.42 -3.49
N GLU A 711 -14.82 -14.04 -3.67
CA GLU A 711 -14.65 -15.47 -3.85
C GLU A 711 -15.03 -16.26 -2.59
N ALA A 712 -14.55 -15.85 -1.40
CA ALA A 712 -14.92 -16.48 -0.14
C ALA A 712 -16.43 -16.40 0.16
N LEU A 713 -17.07 -15.25 -0.10
CA LEU A 713 -18.51 -15.04 0.07
C LEU A 713 -19.33 -15.93 -0.87
N ILE A 714 -18.87 -16.17 -2.10
CA ILE A 714 -19.56 -17.05 -3.04
C ILE A 714 -19.31 -18.53 -2.73
N GLU A 715 -18.04 -18.96 -2.60
CA GLU A 715 -17.70 -20.38 -2.42
C GLU A 715 -18.12 -20.93 -1.06
N TYR A 716 -17.89 -20.18 0.02
CA TYR A 716 -18.16 -20.64 1.40
C TYR A 716 -19.38 -19.96 2.03
N GLY A 717 -19.66 -18.72 1.66
CA GLY A 717 -20.88 -18.03 2.08
C GLY A 717 -22.11 -18.39 1.26
N GLY A 718 -21.96 -18.96 0.06
CA GLY A 718 -23.07 -19.24 -0.85
C GLY A 718 -23.83 -17.99 -1.29
N ALA A 719 -23.15 -16.84 -1.35
CA ALA A 719 -23.72 -15.59 -1.82
C ALA A 719 -24.24 -15.73 -3.26
N PRO A 720 -25.44 -15.20 -3.59
CA PRO A 720 -26.04 -15.42 -4.91
C PRO A 720 -25.27 -14.64 -5.98
N VAL A 721 -24.55 -15.36 -6.83
CA VAL A 721 -23.68 -14.82 -7.91
C VAL A 721 -24.43 -13.86 -8.85
N ASN A 722 -25.73 -14.11 -9.08
CA ASN A 722 -26.60 -13.30 -9.92
C ASN A 722 -27.42 -12.23 -9.14
N GLY A 723 -27.26 -12.12 -7.82
CA GLY A 723 -28.14 -11.33 -6.96
C GLY A 723 -29.45 -12.05 -6.59
N ILE A 724 -30.36 -11.32 -5.96
CA ILE A 724 -31.70 -11.78 -5.54
C ILE A 724 -32.73 -11.30 -6.58
N GLU A 725 -33.80 -12.07 -6.84
CA GLU A 725 -34.73 -11.80 -7.96
C GLU A 725 -35.51 -10.46 -7.85
N ASP A 726 -35.71 -9.93 -6.64
CA ASP A 726 -36.27 -8.58 -6.38
C ASP A 726 -35.19 -7.49 -6.18
N GLY A 727 -33.90 -7.82 -6.40
CA GLY A 727 -32.76 -6.93 -6.18
C GLY A 727 -32.66 -5.85 -7.26
N ASN A 728 -32.60 -4.59 -6.86
CA ASN A 728 -32.55 -3.42 -7.77
C ASN A 728 -31.20 -3.28 -8.53
N ARG A 729 -30.22 -4.16 -8.25
CA ARG A 729 -28.92 -4.33 -8.92
C ARG A 729 -28.44 -5.77 -8.73
N ARG A 730 -27.61 -6.26 -9.64
CA ARG A 730 -26.92 -7.56 -9.52
C ARG A 730 -25.41 -7.34 -9.33
N PRO A 731 -24.65 -8.31 -8.77
CA PRO A 731 -23.20 -8.24 -8.62
C PRO A 731 -22.45 -7.83 -9.91
N MET A 732 -22.94 -8.28 -11.07
CA MET A 732 -22.40 -7.91 -12.39
C MET A 732 -22.54 -6.42 -12.72
N ASP A 733 -23.71 -5.85 -12.43
CA ASP A 733 -23.99 -4.44 -12.70
C ASP A 733 -23.13 -3.56 -11.78
N VAL A 734 -22.89 -4.02 -10.56
CA VAL A 734 -21.94 -3.39 -9.64
C VAL A 734 -20.51 -3.48 -10.20
N CYS A 735 -20.01 -4.65 -10.61
CA CYS A 735 -18.67 -4.78 -11.22
C CYS A 735 -18.46 -3.85 -12.44
N VAL A 736 -19.48 -3.64 -13.28
CA VAL A 736 -19.40 -2.73 -14.44
C VAL A 736 -19.22 -1.27 -14.00
N VAL A 737 -19.89 -0.83 -12.93
CA VAL A 737 -19.87 0.59 -12.51
C VAL A 737 -18.83 0.88 -11.42
N SER A 738 -18.45 -0.10 -10.59
CA SER A 738 -17.26 -0.03 -9.72
C SER A 738 -15.96 -0.19 -10.50
N THR A 739 -16.04 -0.76 -11.71
CA THR A 739 -14.93 -1.21 -12.58
C THR A 739 -14.01 -2.27 -11.98
N SER A 740 -14.54 -3.12 -11.08
CA SER A 740 -13.78 -4.18 -10.40
C SER A 740 -13.55 -5.40 -11.29
N SER A 741 -12.49 -5.36 -12.11
CA SER A 741 -12.19 -6.40 -13.11
C SER A 741 -11.82 -7.76 -12.49
N GLU A 742 -11.13 -7.74 -11.35
CA GLU A 742 -10.74 -8.93 -10.59
C GLU A 742 -11.99 -9.62 -10.00
N SER A 743 -12.91 -8.85 -9.40
CA SER A 743 -14.20 -9.34 -8.92
C SER A 743 -15.08 -9.87 -10.06
N LEU A 744 -15.05 -9.25 -11.25
CA LEU A 744 -15.72 -9.76 -12.45
C LEU A 744 -15.18 -11.14 -12.88
N GLN A 745 -13.87 -11.36 -12.78
CA GLN A 745 -13.26 -12.67 -13.06
C GLN A 745 -13.63 -13.74 -12.01
N VAL A 746 -13.92 -13.37 -10.76
CA VAL A 746 -14.53 -14.28 -9.77
C VAL A 746 -15.94 -14.67 -10.23
N LEU A 747 -16.82 -13.69 -10.51
CA LEU A 747 -18.19 -13.95 -10.96
C LEU A 747 -18.23 -14.85 -12.21
N PHE A 748 -17.33 -14.62 -13.17
CA PHE A 748 -17.18 -15.48 -14.35
C PHE A 748 -16.85 -16.94 -14.00
N ARG A 749 -15.94 -17.18 -13.04
CA ARG A 749 -15.57 -18.53 -12.57
C ARG A 749 -16.72 -19.24 -11.88
N HIS A 750 -17.55 -18.54 -11.12
CA HIS A 750 -18.74 -19.10 -10.46
C HIS A 750 -20.01 -19.08 -11.34
N GLY A 751 -19.88 -18.92 -12.66
CA GLY A 751 -20.98 -19.19 -13.60
C GLY A 751 -22.04 -18.10 -13.74
N VAL A 752 -21.73 -16.85 -13.35
CA VAL A 752 -22.64 -15.69 -13.42
C VAL A 752 -23.33 -15.50 -14.78
N ASP A 753 -24.56 -15.01 -14.82
CA ASP A 753 -25.28 -14.76 -16.07
C ASP A 753 -24.71 -13.57 -16.87
N LEU A 754 -24.57 -13.75 -18.19
CA LEU A 754 -24.03 -12.79 -19.16
C LEU A 754 -25.09 -12.26 -20.13
N GLU A 755 -26.29 -12.83 -20.16
CA GLU A 755 -27.43 -12.35 -20.97
C GLU A 755 -28.42 -11.50 -20.15
N GLY A 756 -28.25 -11.47 -18.83
CA GLY A 756 -29.04 -10.67 -17.90
C GLY A 756 -29.07 -9.19 -18.29
N ARG A 757 -30.23 -8.74 -18.77
CA ARG A 757 -30.50 -7.34 -19.14
C ARG A 757 -30.24 -6.40 -17.97
N ILE A 758 -29.51 -5.30 -18.19
CA ILE A 758 -29.36 -4.25 -17.18
C ILE A 758 -30.52 -3.26 -17.32
N ASP A 759 -31.23 -3.00 -16.23
CA ASP A 759 -32.09 -1.81 -16.11
C ASP A 759 -31.39 -0.81 -15.19
N LEU A 760 -30.62 0.11 -15.79
CA LEU A 760 -29.88 1.14 -15.05
C LEU A 760 -30.80 2.20 -14.43
N ASN A 761 -32.05 2.29 -14.88
CA ASN A 761 -32.93 3.44 -14.68
C ASN A 761 -34.25 3.10 -13.95
N GLY A 762 -34.57 1.80 -13.79
CA GLY A 762 -35.88 1.33 -13.32
C GLY A 762 -37.00 1.59 -14.33
N THR A 763 -36.68 1.68 -15.63
CA THR A 763 -37.62 2.08 -16.70
C THR A 763 -37.85 1.00 -17.75
N GLY A 764 -37.60 -0.28 -17.45
CA GLY A 764 -38.02 -1.45 -18.24
C GLY A 764 -37.31 -1.66 -19.59
N GLY A 765 -36.45 -0.71 -20.00
CA GLY A 765 -35.61 -0.78 -21.19
C GLY A 765 -34.33 -1.54 -20.91
N GLY A 766 -34.39 -2.87 -20.85
CA GLY A 766 -33.26 -3.70 -20.49
C GLY A 766 -32.16 -3.76 -21.56
N HIS A 767 -31.04 -3.05 -21.35
CA HIS A 767 -29.88 -3.03 -22.24
C HIS A 767 -28.98 -4.26 -22.05
N LYS A 768 -28.10 -4.54 -23.04
CA LYS A 768 -27.05 -5.58 -22.92
C LYS A 768 -25.77 -5.00 -22.28
N TYR A 769 -25.02 -5.82 -21.56
CA TYR A 769 -23.71 -5.42 -21.01
C TYR A 769 -22.74 -4.83 -22.05
N ASP A 770 -22.87 -5.21 -23.32
CA ASP A 770 -21.97 -4.78 -24.41
C ASP A 770 -22.16 -3.31 -24.81
N SER A 771 -23.31 -2.72 -24.48
CA SER A 771 -23.64 -1.31 -24.73
C SER A 771 -23.26 -0.40 -23.56
N SER A 772 -23.11 -0.94 -22.36
CA SER A 772 -22.87 -0.20 -21.11
C SER A 772 -21.48 -0.44 -20.51
N SER A 773 -20.75 -1.46 -20.95
CA SER A 773 -19.36 -1.69 -20.58
C SER A 773 -18.42 -1.13 -21.64
N THR A 774 -17.24 -0.68 -21.21
CA THR A 774 -16.18 -0.13 -22.07
C THR A 774 -14.83 -0.74 -21.70
N GLY A 775 -13.76 -0.34 -22.39
CA GLY A 775 -12.38 -0.72 -22.07
C GLY A 775 -12.17 -2.23 -21.89
N VAL A 776 -11.41 -2.58 -20.86
CA VAL A 776 -11.04 -3.97 -20.52
C VAL A 776 -12.25 -4.84 -20.19
N ILE A 777 -13.29 -4.27 -19.56
CA ILE A 777 -14.46 -5.02 -19.09
C ILE A 777 -15.29 -5.54 -20.27
N ASN A 778 -15.52 -4.73 -21.30
CA ASN A 778 -16.24 -5.14 -22.51
C ASN A 778 -15.52 -6.32 -23.23
N ILE A 779 -14.19 -6.22 -23.34
CA ILE A 779 -13.34 -7.30 -23.90
C ILE A 779 -13.47 -8.59 -23.07
N GLN A 780 -13.49 -8.48 -21.74
CA GLN A 780 -13.67 -9.63 -20.83
C GLN A 780 -15.05 -10.31 -21.01
N PHE A 781 -16.14 -9.55 -21.17
CA PHE A 781 -17.47 -10.10 -21.52
C PHE A 781 -17.44 -10.87 -22.85
N GLY A 782 -16.89 -10.26 -23.92
CA GLY A 782 -16.84 -10.87 -25.25
C GLY A 782 -16.02 -12.18 -25.28
N LEU A 783 -14.92 -12.22 -24.53
CA LEU A 783 -14.09 -13.41 -24.35
C LEU A 783 -14.81 -14.52 -23.58
N GLU A 784 -15.41 -14.22 -22.42
CA GLU A 784 -16.08 -15.24 -21.60
C GLU A 784 -17.35 -15.78 -22.27
N ARG A 785 -18.16 -14.95 -22.96
CA ARG A 785 -19.26 -15.47 -23.80
C ARG A 785 -18.76 -16.42 -24.88
N SER A 786 -17.68 -16.04 -25.59
CA SER A 786 -17.11 -16.87 -26.65
C SER A 786 -16.60 -18.21 -26.10
N ARG A 787 -15.93 -18.19 -24.95
CA ARG A 787 -15.44 -19.37 -24.21
C ARG A 787 -16.59 -20.28 -23.77
N ARG A 788 -17.67 -19.72 -23.22
CA ARG A 788 -18.84 -20.47 -22.77
C ARG A 788 -19.63 -21.08 -23.93
N ARG A 789 -19.78 -20.37 -25.05
CA ARG A 789 -20.37 -20.91 -26.29
C ARG A 789 -19.59 -22.14 -26.79
N VAL A 790 -18.26 -22.05 -26.88
CA VAL A 790 -17.42 -23.20 -27.30
C VAL A 790 -17.58 -24.38 -26.33
N LYS A 791 -17.55 -24.16 -25.02
CA LYS A 791 -17.78 -25.23 -24.03
C LYS A 791 -19.16 -25.89 -24.16
N LEU A 792 -20.21 -25.10 -24.42
CA LEU A 792 -21.57 -25.62 -24.58
C LEU A 792 -21.71 -26.47 -25.86
N GLU A 793 -21.09 -26.03 -26.95
CA GLU A 793 -21.00 -26.82 -28.19
C GLU A 793 -20.23 -28.13 -27.96
N GLU A 794 -19.07 -28.08 -27.29
CA GLU A 794 -18.25 -29.26 -26.98
C GLU A 794 -18.97 -30.29 -26.08
N LEU A 795 -19.82 -29.84 -25.16
CA LEU A 795 -20.63 -30.70 -24.28
C LEU A 795 -21.73 -31.48 -25.01
N HIS A 796 -22.14 -31.06 -26.21
CA HIS A 796 -23.17 -31.72 -27.02
C HIS A 796 -22.59 -32.58 -28.16
N MET A 797 -21.27 -32.70 -28.26
CA MET A 797 -20.60 -33.50 -29.30
C MET A 797 -20.67 -35.00 -28.99
N ASP A 798 -21.10 -35.80 -29.97
CA ASP A 798 -21.04 -37.27 -29.91
C ASP A 798 -19.59 -37.80 -30.09
N ASP A 799 -19.38 -39.11 -29.98
CA ASP A 799 -18.06 -39.73 -30.13
C ASP A 799 -17.44 -39.49 -31.53
N ILE A 800 -18.28 -39.33 -32.56
CA ILE A 800 -17.87 -39.15 -33.96
C ILE A 800 -17.41 -37.71 -34.18
N MET A 801 -18.17 -36.73 -33.66
CA MET A 801 -17.75 -35.33 -33.53
C MET A 801 -16.45 -35.20 -32.73
N ASN A 802 -16.31 -35.91 -31.60
CA ASN A 802 -15.10 -35.84 -30.78
C ASN A 802 -13.90 -36.46 -31.49
N ALA A 803 -14.05 -37.57 -32.21
CA ALA A 803 -13.00 -38.12 -33.06
C ALA A 803 -12.57 -37.13 -34.16
N ALA A 804 -13.52 -36.42 -34.77
CA ALA A 804 -13.24 -35.38 -35.77
C ALA A 804 -12.58 -34.12 -35.18
N ARG A 805 -13.02 -33.66 -33.98
CA ARG A 805 -12.46 -32.53 -33.23
C ARG A 805 -11.01 -32.78 -32.80
N LEU A 806 -10.72 -34.00 -32.34
CA LEU A 806 -9.40 -34.41 -31.87
C LEU A 806 -8.46 -34.89 -33.01
N GLY A 807 -8.88 -34.77 -34.28
CA GLY A 807 -8.11 -35.22 -35.45
C GLY A 807 -7.86 -36.73 -35.51
N ASN A 808 -8.56 -37.54 -34.72
CA ASN A 808 -8.29 -38.97 -34.57
C ASN A 808 -8.96 -39.78 -35.69
N LEU A 809 -8.36 -39.71 -36.88
CA LEU A 809 -8.80 -40.44 -38.07
C LEU A 809 -8.96 -41.95 -37.83
N GLY A 810 -8.11 -42.56 -37.00
CA GLY A 810 -8.18 -43.99 -36.69
C GLY A 810 -9.46 -44.40 -35.97
N VAL A 811 -9.88 -43.62 -34.97
CA VAL A 811 -11.16 -43.84 -34.25
C VAL A 811 -12.35 -43.39 -35.10
N LEU A 812 -12.22 -42.28 -35.84
CA LEU A 812 -13.28 -41.81 -36.73
C LEU A 812 -13.67 -42.85 -37.77
N ASN A 813 -12.69 -43.49 -38.42
CA ASN A 813 -12.93 -44.57 -39.38
C ASN A 813 -13.68 -45.73 -38.73
N GLN A 814 -13.25 -46.20 -37.55
CA GLN A 814 -13.90 -47.30 -36.82
C GLN A 814 -15.37 -46.99 -36.48
N LEU A 815 -15.68 -45.76 -36.08
CA LEU A 815 -17.05 -45.35 -35.74
C LEU A 815 -17.95 -45.21 -36.97
N LEU A 816 -17.40 -44.75 -38.11
CA LEU A 816 -18.12 -44.66 -39.38
C LEU A 816 -18.33 -46.04 -40.03
N ASP A 817 -17.31 -46.91 -40.02
CA ASP A 817 -17.40 -48.30 -40.49
C ASP A 817 -18.43 -49.11 -39.67
N ALA A 818 -18.54 -48.83 -38.37
CA ALA A 818 -19.56 -49.41 -37.50
C ALA A 818 -20.98 -48.84 -37.73
N SER A 819 -21.09 -47.69 -38.42
CA SER A 819 -22.33 -46.91 -38.58
C SER A 819 -22.65 -46.63 -40.06
N PRO A 820 -22.71 -47.63 -40.97
CA PRO A 820 -22.75 -47.42 -42.43
C PRO A 820 -24.03 -46.74 -42.97
N SER A 821 -24.99 -46.40 -42.11
CA SER A 821 -26.19 -45.62 -42.45
C SER A 821 -26.13 -44.16 -41.97
N ILE A 822 -24.97 -43.67 -41.50
CA ILE A 822 -24.81 -42.30 -41.04
C ILE A 822 -24.76 -41.31 -42.20
N ASP A 823 -25.53 -40.23 -42.12
CA ASP A 823 -25.39 -39.09 -43.02
C ASP A 823 -24.18 -38.24 -42.59
N ILE A 824 -23.14 -38.25 -43.42
CA ILE A 824 -21.90 -37.47 -43.24
C ILE A 824 -22.18 -35.95 -43.31
N ASN A 825 -23.28 -35.57 -43.96
CA ASN A 825 -23.75 -34.19 -44.08
C ASN A 825 -24.74 -33.77 -42.99
N ARG A 826 -25.01 -34.64 -42.00
CA ARG A 826 -25.89 -34.34 -40.86
C ARG A 826 -25.46 -33.05 -40.15
N GLN A 827 -26.40 -32.11 -40.07
CA GLN A 827 -26.31 -30.96 -39.16
C GLN A 827 -26.77 -31.38 -37.76
N TYR A 828 -26.11 -30.84 -36.74
CA TYR A 828 -26.38 -31.13 -35.33
C TYR A 828 -26.93 -29.86 -34.63
N PRO A 829 -28.24 -29.75 -34.35
CA PRO A 829 -28.85 -28.54 -33.82
C PRO A 829 -28.24 -28.05 -32.51
N ASP A 830 -27.99 -28.98 -31.58
CA ASP A 830 -27.46 -28.70 -30.24
C ASP A 830 -25.98 -28.25 -30.26
N CYS A 831 -25.31 -28.44 -31.41
CA CYS A 831 -23.98 -27.93 -31.75
C CYS A 831 -24.03 -26.75 -32.74
N GLY A 832 -25.15 -26.03 -32.83
CA GLY A 832 -25.31 -24.87 -33.72
C GLY A 832 -25.42 -25.23 -35.20
N ASN A 833 -26.07 -26.34 -35.55
CA ASN A 833 -26.17 -26.92 -36.90
C ASN A 833 -24.82 -27.28 -37.55
N LYS A 834 -23.74 -27.43 -36.77
CA LYS A 834 -22.45 -27.89 -37.30
C LYS A 834 -22.53 -29.32 -37.85
N THR A 835 -21.68 -29.60 -38.83
CA THR A 835 -21.44 -30.92 -39.43
C THR A 835 -20.05 -31.43 -39.00
N LEU A 836 -19.77 -32.72 -39.23
CA LEU A 836 -18.43 -33.30 -38.98
C LEU A 836 -17.32 -32.54 -39.73
N LEU A 837 -17.60 -32.11 -40.98
CA LEU A 837 -16.67 -31.33 -41.79
C LEU A 837 -16.45 -29.91 -41.24
N LEU A 838 -17.50 -29.26 -40.72
CA LEU A 838 -17.38 -27.96 -40.03
C LEU A 838 -16.47 -28.08 -38.80
N VAL A 839 -16.69 -29.08 -37.94
CA VAL A 839 -15.87 -29.31 -36.74
C VAL A 839 -14.43 -29.64 -37.10
N ALA A 840 -14.18 -30.58 -38.01
CA ALA A 840 -12.82 -30.91 -38.44
C ALA A 840 -12.09 -29.71 -39.05
N SER A 841 -12.79 -28.82 -39.77
CA SER A 841 -12.24 -27.59 -40.33
C SER A 841 -11.96 -26.53 -39.26
N GLN A 842 -12.82 -26.43 -38.24
CA GLN A 842 -12.64 -25.52 -37.09
C GLN A 842 -11.38 -25.88 -36.28
N TYR A 843 -11.12 -27.16 -36.04
CA TYR A 843 -9.95 -27.62 -35.28
C TYR A 843 -8.75 -27.97 -36.18
N GLY A 844 -8.75 -27.54 -37.45
CA GLY A 844 -7.61 -27.65 -38.38
C GLY A 844 -7.18 -29.07 -38.74
N SER A 845 -8.04 -30.06 -38.55
CA SER A 845 -7.73 -31.50 -38.68
C SER A 845 -7.68 -31.96 -40.14
N TYR A 846 -6.62 -31.58 -40.86
CA TYR A 846 -6.43 -31.81 -42.29
C TYR A 846 -6.69 -33.25 -42.77
N ASP A 847 -6.17 -34.27 -42.06
CA ASP A 847 -6.34 -35.68 -42.46
C ASP A 847 -7.80 -36.13 -42.33
N VAL A 848 -8.51 -35.65 -41.31
CA VAL A 848 -9.95 -35.86 -41.16
C VAL A 848 -10.74 -35.10 -42.23
N VAL A 849 -10.41 -33.83 -42.50
CA VAL A 849 -11.08 -33.04 -43.53
C VAL A 849 -10.94 -33.69 -44.90
N THR A 850 -9.73 -34.09 -45.29
CA THR A 850 -9.50 -34.74 -46.59
C THR A 850 -10.19 -36.11 -46.69
N TYR A 851 -10.24 -36.88 -45.60
CA TYR A 851 -11.01 -38.12 -45.54
C TYR A 851 -12.53 -37.88 -45.70
N LEU A 852 -13.12 -36.94 -44.94
CA LEU A 852 -14.55 -36.59 -45.04
C LEU A 852 -14.91 -36.08 -46.45
N LEU A 853 -14.05 -35.26 -47.07
CA LEU A 853 -14.25 -34.80 -48.45
C LEU A 853 -14.18 -35.95 -49.47
N ASN A 854 -13.31 -36.95 -49.26
CA ASN A 854 -13.28 -38.16 -50.09
C ASN A 854 -14.55 -39.01 -49.94
N LEU A 855 -15.24 -38.94 -48.79
CA LEU A 855 -16.57 -39.53 -48.56
C LEU A 855 -17.73 -38.62 -49.02
N ALA A 856 -17.46 -37.61 -49.85
CA ALA A 856 -18.45 -36.66 -50.37
C ALA A 856 -19.20 -35.82 -49.31
N ALA A 857 -18.53 -35.46 -48.20
CA ALA A 857 -18.98 -34.38 -47.34
C ALA A 857 -19.04 -33.05 -48.13
N ASN A 858 -20.15 -32.32 -48.02
CA ASN A 858 -20.41 -31.09 -48.75
C ASN A 858 -19.68 -29.89 -48.10
N PRO A 859 -18.70 -29.26 -48.78
CA PRO A 859 -17.92 -28.16 -48.21
C PRO A 859 -18.68 -26.83 -48.09
N ASN A 860 -19.95 -26.78 -48.51
CA ASN A 860 -20.79 -25.58 -48.52
C ASN A 860 -21.98 -25.63 -47.56
N LEU A 861 -22.09 -26.67 -46.71
CA LEU A 861 -23.06 -26.66 -45.61
C LEU A 861 -22.64 -25.65 -44.54
N VAL A 862 -23.62 -25.04 -43.88
CA VAL A 862 -23.41 -23.92 -42.97
C VAL A 862 -23.92 -24.21 -41.56
N ASP A 863 -23.35 -23.52 -40.58
CA ASP A 863 -23.86 -23.46 -39.20
C ASP A 863 -25.00 -22.42 -39.04
N VAL A 864 -25.50 -22.24 -37.81
CA VAL A 864 -26.53 -21.22 -37.48
C VAL A 864 -26.09 -19.77 -37.72
N GLN A 865 -24.80 -19.51 -37.95
CA GLN A 865 -24.27 -18.20 -38.34
C GLN A 865 -24.06 -18.09 -39.86
N ASN A 866 -24.63 -19.01 -40.65
CA ASN A 866 -24.42 -19.12 -42.10
C ASN A 866 -22.95 -19.33 -42.51
N ARG A 867 -22.07 -19.79 -41.60
CA ARG A 867 -20.64 -19.97 -41.85
C ARG A 867 -20.35 -21.38 -42.36
N SER A 868 -19.67 -21.48 -43.50
CA SER A 868 -19.23 -22.73 -44.12
C SER A 868 -17.91 -23.27 -43.55
N PRO A 869 -17.53 -24.54 -43.79
CA PRO A 869 -16.19 -25.08 -43.47
C PRO A 869 -15.02 -24.16 -43.82
N LEU A 870 -15.11 -23.42 -44.94
CA LEU A 870 -14.06 -22.50 -45.37
C LEU A 870 -13.92 -21.28 -44.45
N HIS A 871 -15.02 -20.77 -43.87
CA HIS A 871 -14.96 -19.72 -42.84
C HIS A 871 -14.21 -20.19 -41.60
N HIS A 872 -14.51 -21.41 -41.14
CA HIS A 872 -13.87 -21.99 -39.96
C HIS A 872 -12.39 -22.28 -40.20
N ALA A 873 -12.04 -22.90 -41.34
CA ALA A 873 -10.64 -23.13 -41.73
C ALA A 873 -9.82 -21.82 -41.83
N CYS A 874 -10.42 -20.77 -42.40
CA CYS A 874 -9.80 -19.44 -42.50
C CYS A 874 -9.71 -18.72 -41.14
N SER A 875 -10.66 -18.90 -40.23
CA SER A 875 -10.61 -18.31 -38.88
C SER A 875 -9.56 -18.98 -37.99
N PHE A 876 -9.39 -20.30 -38.10
CA PHE A 876 -8.51 -21.08 -37.21
C PHE A 876 -7.10 -21.34 -37.80
N GLY A 877 -6.83 -20.92 -39.04
CA GLY A 877 -5.46 -20.78 -39.56
C GLY A 877 -4.89 -21.99 -40.32
N SER A 878 -5.71 -22.99 -40.67
CA SER A 878 -5.22 -24.18 -41.40
C SER A 878 -5.22 -23.96 -42.93
N LEU A 879 -4.09 -23.48 -43.45
CA LEU A 879 -3.88 -23.23 -44.88
C LEU A 879 -4.08 -24.50 -45.74
N GLU A 880 -3.67 -25.65 -45.24
CA GLU A 880 -3.79 -26.95 -45.90
C GLU A 880 -5.27 -27.39 -45.99
N THR A 881 -6.04 -27.11 -44.94
CA THR A 881 -7.51 -27.30 -44.92
C THR A 881 -8.19 -26.35 -45.91
N VAL A 882 -7.80 -25.07 -45.96
CA VAL A 882 -8.31 -24.08 -46.93
C VAL A 882 -8.09 -24.55 -48.37
N LYS A 883 -6.87 -25.02 -48.70
CA LYS A 883 -6.53 -25.60 -50.01
C LYS A 883 -7.39 -26.83 -50.34
N ALA A 884 -7.60 -27.72 -49.38
CA ALA A 884 -8.41 -28.93 -49.56
C ALA A 884 -9.90 -28.62 -49.81
N LEU A 885 -10.47 -27.71 -49.02
CA LEU A 885 -11.86 -27.27 -49.16
C LEU A 885 -12.11 -26.57 -50.51
N MET A 886 -11.24 -25.64 -50.93
CA MET A 886 -11.38 -25.01 -52.24
C MET A 886 -11.24 -26.03 -53.39
N LYS A 887 -10.32 -27.00 -53.29
CA LYS A 887 -10.21 -28.09 -54.28
C LYS A 887 -11.48 -28.95 -54.37
N ALA A 888 -12.23 -29.07 -53.28
CA ALA A 888 -13.52 -29.77 -53.24
C ALA A 888 -14.73 -28.90 -53.66
N GLY A 889 -14.52 -27.64 -54.05
CA GLY A 889 -15.60 -26.75 -54.49
C GLY A 889 -16.25 -25.91 -53.38
N ALA A 890 -15.52 -25.59 -52.31
CA ALA A 890 -15.96 -24.59 -51.35
C ALA A 890 -16.14 -23.20 -51.99
N LEU A 891 -17.25 -22.53 -51.70
CA LEU A 891 -17.57 -21.18 -52.15
C LEU A 891 -16.68 -20.15 -51.42
N VAL A 892 -15.84 -19.45 -52.18
CA VAL A 892 -14.75 -18.62 -51.64
C VAL A 892 -15.25 -17.29 -51.06
N ASP A 893 -16.20 -16.65 -51.73
CA ASP A 893 -16.94 -15.47 -51.26
C ASP A 893 -18.32 -15.85 -50.66
N ALA A 894 -18.40 -16.99 -49.96
CA ALA A 894 -19.59 -17.30 -49.16
C ALA A 894 -19.75 -16.27 -48.02
N GLU A 895 -20.98 -15.88 -47.72
CA GLU A 895 -21.29 -14.82 -46.74
C GLU A 895 -21.88 -15.41 -45.45
N GLY A 896 -21.07 -15.48 -44.40
CA GLY A 896 -21.51 -15.73 -43.04
C GLY A 896 -22.03 -14.47 -42.37
N LEU A 897 -22.71 -14.64 -41.23
CA LEU A 897 -23.11 -13.58 -40.31
C LEU A 897 -22.03 -13.38 -39.24
N ASP A 898 -21.78 -12.13 -38.85
CA ASP A 898 -20.97 -11.77 -37.69
C ASP A 898 -21.72 -10.76 -36.80
N SER A 899 -21.70 -11.04 -35.50
CA SER A 899 -22.37 -10.25 -34.47
C SER A 899 -21.40 -10.12 -33.29
N ARG A 900 -20.98 -8.88 -33.02
CA ARG A 900 -19.91 -8.54 -32.05
C ARG A 900 -20.47 -7.71 -30.89
N ASP A 901 -20.89 -6.49 -31.20
CA ASP A 901 -21.59 -5.57 -30.30
C ASP A 901 -22.75 -4.87 -31.05
N ALA A 902 -23.44 -3.95 -30.38
CA ALA A 902 -24.55 -3.19 -30.95
C ALA A 902 -24.17 -2.28 -32.13
N PHE A 903 -22.92 -1.81 -32.19
CA PHE A 903 -22.41 -0.96 -33.28
C PHE A 903 -22.08 -1.78 -34.55
N PHE A 904 -21.84 -3.09 -34.38
CA PHE A 904 -21.47 -4.04 -35.43
C PHE A 904 -22.55 -5.09 -35.75
N ASN A 905 -23.79 -4.91 -35.29
CA ASN A 905 -24.78 -5.98 -35.30
C ASN A 905 -25.15 -6.44 -36.73
N ASN A 906 -25.06 -7.75 -36.99
CA ASN A 906 -25.31 -8.38 -38.30
C ASN A 906 -24.51 -7.79 -39.47
N THR A 907 -23.18 -7.87 -39.40
CA THR A 907 -22.33 -7.68 -40.60
C THR A 907 -22.19 -8.98 -41.38
N PHE A 908 -22.14 -8.90 -42.72
CA PHE A 908 -21.74 -10.03 -43.56
C PHE A 908 -20.21 -10.18 -43.51
N VAL A 909 -19.72 -11.41 -43.29
CA VAL A 909 -18.30 -11.74 -43.23
C VAL A 909 -18.00 -12.90 -44.17
N ARG A 910 -16.88 -12.84 -44.90
CA ARG A 910 -16.41 -13.93 -45.79
C ARG A 910 -15.24 -14.68 -45.17
N PRO A 911 -14.83 -15.85 -45.71
CA PRO A 911 -13.64 -16.56 -45.26
C PRO A 911 -12.37 -15.71 -45.28
N ILE A 912 -12.14 -14.88 -46.31
CA ILE A 912 -10.97 -13.99 -46.37
C ILE A 912 -10.98 -12.93 -45.25
N ASP A 913 -12.16 -12.43 -44.89
CA ASP A 913 -12.33 -11.39 -43.86
C ASP A 913 -11.97 -11.95 -42.47
N LEU A 914 -12.39 -13.19 -42.16
CA LEU A 914 -11.96 -13.91 -40.95
C LEU A 914 -10.45 -14.21 -40.94
N ALA A 915 -9.86 -14.61 -42.08
CA ALA A 915 -8.42 -14.80 -42.17
C ALA A 915 -7.64 -13.48 -41.96
N CYS A 916 -8.20 -12.35 -42.40
CA CYS A 916 -7.64 -11.02 -42.16
C CYS A 916 -7.70 -10.63 -40.68
N GLU A 917 -8.85 -10.84 -40.04
CA GLU A 917 -9.07 -10.51 -38.63
C GLU A 917 -8.22 -11.36 -37.68
N LYS A 918 -8.00 -12.64 -38.00
CA LYS A 918 -7.19 -13.55 -37.15
C LYS A 918 -5.71 -13.56 -37.52
N GLY A 919 -5.28 -12.68 -38.44
CA GLY A 919 -3.87 -12.44 -38.75
C GLY A 919 -3.18 -13.52 -39.58
N HIS A 920 -3.94 -14.38 -40.27
CA HIS A 920 -3.41 -15.53 -41.01
C HIS A 920 -2.82 -15.12 -42.36
N VAL A 921 -1.69 -14.41 -42.32
CA VAL A 921 -1.06 -13.73 -43.48
C VAL A 921 -0.93 -14.64 -44.70
N ASP A 922 -0.55 -15.91 -44.52
CA ASP A 922 -0.32 -16.81 -45.66
C ASP A 922 -1.62 -17.42 -46.23
N ILE A 923 -2.70 -17.49 -45.45
CA ILE A 923 -4.04 -17.76 -45.98
C ILE A 923 -4.51 -16.56 -46.81
N VAL A 924 -4.40 -15.34 -46.28
CA VAL A 924 -4.78 -14.12 -47.01
C VAL A 924 -3.96 -13.99 -48.29
N ARG A 925 -2.64 -14.20 -48.24
CA ARG A 925 -1.74 -14.21 -49.41
C ARG A 925 -2.21 -15.19 -50.46
N TRP A 926 -2.44 -16.44 -50.06
CA TRP A 926 -2.81 -17.51 -50.99
C TRP A 926 -4.21 -17.27 -51.60
N LEU A 927 -5.20 -16.79 -50.82
CA LEU A 927 -6.52 -16.43 -51.35
C LEU A 927 -6.43 -15.30 -52.39
N LEU A 928 -5.69 -14.23 -52.09
CA LEU A 928 -5.47 -13.11 -53.02
C LEU A 928 -4.71 -13.53 -54.29
N GLU A 929 -3.87 -14.57 -54.22
CA GLU A 929 -3.15 -15.13 -55.36
C GLU A 929 -3.99 -16.11 -56.19
N ASN A 930 -5.05 -16.70 -55.62
CA ASN A 930 -5.97 -17.61 -56.29
C ASN A 930 -7.25 -16.91 -56.79
N GLY A 931 -7.21 -15.59 -56.95
CA GLY A 931 -8.26 -14.81 -57.64
C GLY A 931 -9.32 -14.19 -56.74
N VAL A 932 -9.23 -14.31 -55.41
CA VAL A 932 -10.08 -13.54 -54.50
C VAL A 932 -9.71 -12.07 -54.62
N SER A 933 -10.59 -11.26 -55.21
CA SER A 933 -10.31 -9.85 -55.43
C SER A 933 -10.41 -9.06 -54.12
N PRO A 934 -9.34 -8.36 -53.67
CA PRO A 934 -9.45 -7.44 -52.55
C PRO A 934 -10.35 -6.23 -52.89
N LEU A 935 -10.55 -5.95 -54.19
CA LEU A 935 -11.28 -4.80 -54.71
C LEU A 935 -12.74 -5.11 -55.09
N ALA A 936 -13.24 -6.33 -54.83
CA ALA A 936 -14.62 -6.72 -55.14
C ALA A 936 -15.65 -6.16 -54.13
N LEU A 937 -15.69 -4.83 -54.00
CA LEU A 937 -16.81 -4.13 -53.40
C LEU A 937 -17.95 -4.04 -54.41
N GLU A 938 -18.84 -5.03 -54.38
CA GLU A 938 -20.25 -4.72 -54.61
C GLU A 938 -20.71 -3.65 -53.61
N HIS A 939 -21.76 -2.91 -53.92
CA HIS A 939 -22.28 -1.93 -52.98
C HIS A 939 -22.64 -2.62 -51.65
N GLU A 940 -22.40 -1.91 -50.54
CA GLU A 940 -22.80 -2.27 -49.17
C GLU A 940 -21.93 -3.25 -48.36
N LYS A 941 -20.76 -3.70 -48.85
CA LYS A 941 -19.88 -4.65 -48.12
C LYS A 941 -18.76 -3.98 -47.31
N VAL A 942 -18.20 -4.73 -46.34
CA VAL A 942 -17.04 -4.33 -45.51
C VAL A 942 -15.73 -4.71 -46.23
N HIS A 943 -14.69 -3.88 -46.11
CA HIS A 943 -13.41 -4.12 -46.78
C HIS A 943 -12.45 -5.00 -45.93
N PRO A 944 -11.67 -5.94 -46.52
CA PRO A 944 -10.73 -6.79 -45.77
C PRO A 944 -9.71 -6.03 -44.92
N LEU A 945 -9.33 -4.81 -45.33
CA LEU A 945 -8.44 -3.94 -44.55
C LEU A 945 -9.05 -3.55 -43.20
N TYR A 946 -10.38 -3.37 -43.14
CA TYR A 946 -11.08 -3.07 -41.91
C TYR A 946 -11.02 -4.26 -40.94
N TYR A 947 -11.25 -5.49 -41.44
CA TYR A 947 -11.09 -6.71 -40.65
C TYR A 947 -9.65 -6.93 -40.16
N ALA A 948 -8.65 -6.69 -41.02
CA ALA A 948 -7.24 -6.72 -40.61
C ALA A 948 -6.89 -5.68 -39.52
N ALA A 949 -7.53 -4.51 -39.57
CA ALA A 949 -7.32 -3.42 -38.63
C ALA A 949 -7.99 -3.64 -37.26
N ILE A 950 -9.22 -4.18 -37.21
CA ILE A 950 -9.85 -4.57 -35.94
C ILE A 950 -9.15 -5.79 -35.30
N GLY A 951 -8.57 -6.66 -36.13
CA GLY A 951 -7.80 -7.84 -35.71
C GLY A 951 -6.35 -7.59 -35.29
N ASP A 952 -5.96 -6.32 -35.10
CA ASP A 952 -4.60 -5.86 -34.80
C ASP A 952 -3.47 -6.42 -35.71
N SER A 953 -3.82 -6.79 -36.95
CA SER A 953 -3.08 -7.77 -37.76
C SER A 953 -2.14 -7.12 -38.79
N ILE A 954 -1.05 -6.52 -38.29
CA ILE A 954 -0.08 -5.72 -39.05
C ILE A 954 0.45 -6.40 -40.33
N GLY A 955 0.76 -7.71 -40.27
CA GLY A 955 1.25 -8.45 -41.44
C GLY A 955 0.21 -8.57 -42.57
N VAL A 956 -1.07 -8.61 -42.23
CA VAL A 956 -2.17 -8.58 -43.20
C VAL A 956 -2.37 -7.17 -43.75
N ILE A 957 -2.33 -6.14 -42.89
CA ILE A 957 -2.41 -4.73 -43.30
C ILE A 957 -1.31 -4.41 -44.32
N GLN A 958 -0.05 -4.78 -44.00
CA GLN A 958 1.09 -4.64 -44.91
C GLN A 958 0.86 -5.34 -46.25
N LEU A 959 0.36 -6.58 -46.23
CA LEU A 959 0.06 -7.35 -47.43
C LEU A 959 -1.03 -6.67 -48.30
N LEU A 960 -2.12 -6.22 -47.70
CA LEU A 960 -3.22 -5.58 -48.42
C LEU A 960 -2.79 -4.24 -49.04
N LEU A 961 -2.10 -3.39 -48.29
CA LEU A 961 -1.55 -2.13 -48.83
C LEU A 961 -0.53 -2.39 -49.95
N SER A 962 0.28 -3.46 -49.85
CA SER A 962 1.22 -3.85 -50.91
C SER A 962 0.55 -4.28 -52.23
N LYS A 963 -0.74 -4.65 -52.18
CA LYS A 963 -1.58 -5.00 -53.34
C LYS A 963 -2.34 -3.78 -53.90
N GLY A 964 -2.07 -2.57 -53.43
CA GLY A 964 -2.66 -1.33 -53.95
C GLY A 964 -3.99 -0.91 -53.31
N VAL A 965 -4.31 -1.42 -52.13
CA VAL A 965 -5.46 -0.95 -51.34
C VAL A 965 -5.19 0.46 -50.80
N ASP A 966 -6.18 1.35 -50.91
CA ASP A 966 -6.17 2.66 -50.25
C ASP A 966 -6.29 2.50 -48.72
N VAL A 967 -5.37 3.12 -47.98
CA VAL A 967 -5.36 3.13 -46.51
C VAL A 967 -6.63 3.76 -45.92
N ASN A 968 -7.22 4.71 -46.64
CA ASN A 968 -8.43 5.44 -46.23
C ASN A 968 -9.72 4.83 -46.79
N CYS A 969 -9.67 3.59 -47.30
CA CYS A 969 -10.85 2.92 -47.86
C CYS A 969 -12.01 2.87 -46.85
N VAL A 970 -13.20 3.32 -47.29
CA VAL A 970 -14.40 3.38 -46.45
C VAL A 970 -15.18 2.07 -46.58
N SER A 971 -15.43 1.41 -45.45
CA SER A 971 -16.27 0.22 -45.35
C SER A 971 -17.68 0.58 -44.89
N LYS A 972 -18.72 -0.02 -45.47
CA LYS A 972 -20.09 0.14 -44.95
C LYS A 972 -20.32 -0.86 -43.81
N THR A 973 -20.65 -0.37 -42.61
CA THR A 973 -20.95 -1.18 -41.43
C THR A 973 -22.41 -0.96 -41.00
N SER A 974 -22.93 -1.80 -40.11
CA SER A 974 -24.32 -1.73 -39.65
C SER A 974 -24.72 -0.40 -38.97
N GLY A 975 -23.75 0.41 -38.55
CA GLY A 975 -23.94 1.76 -38.01
C GLY A 975 -23.71 2.93 -38.98
N GLY A 976 -23.10 2.70 -40.15
CA GLY A 976 -22.65 3.81 -41.01
C GLY A 976 -21.62 3.44 -42.08
N SER A 977 -20.71 4.38 -42.38
CA SER A 977 -19.54 4.11 -43.23
C SER A 977 -18.26 4.65 -42.59
N SER A 978 -17.20 3.81 -42.52
CA SER A 978 -16.06 3.99 -41.61
C SER A 978 -14.72 3.54 -42.21
N THR A 979 -13.62 4.16 -41.81
CA THR A 979 -12.26 3.79 -42.25
C THR A 979 -11.66 2.65 -41.42
N ALA A 980 -10.61 2.00 -41.93
CA ALA A 980 -9.86 0.98 -41.18
C ALA A 980 -9.24 1.53 -39.87
N LEU A 981 -8.81 2.80 -39.86
CA LEU A 981 -8.29 3.47 -38.66
C LEU A 981 -9.40 3.66 -37.59
N PHE A 982 -10.62 4.02 -38.00
CA PHE A 982 -11.77 4.10 -37.09
C PHE A 982 -12.10 2.72 -36.49
N GLY A 983 -12.09 1.67 -37.32
CA GLY A 983 -12.27 0.29 -36.87
C GLY A 983 -11.26 -0.13 -35.81
N ALA A 984 -9.97 0.08 -36.07
CA ALA A 984 -8.89 -0.23 -35.13
C ALA A 984 -9.03 0.54 -33.80
N ALA A 985 -9.33 1.85 -33.87
CA ALA A 985 -9.52 2.70 -32.71
C ALA A 985 -10.70 2.24 -31.83
N MET A 986 -11.81 1.81 -32.44
CA MET A 986 -13.00 1.32 -31.74
C MET A 986 -12.83 -0.08 -31.11
N ASN A 987 -11.91 -0.91 -31.61
CA ASN A 987 -11.68 -2.28 -31.15
C ASN A 987 -10.45 -2.45 -30.24
N GLY A 988 -9.74 -1.38 -29.89
CA GLY A 988 -8.56 -1.46 -29.03
C GLY A 988 -7.28 -1.94 -29.74
N ALA A 989 -7.25 -1.95 -31.08
CA ALA A 989 -6.14 -2.45 -31.89
C ALA A 989 -4.97 -1.44 -31.99
N GLU A 990 -4.24 -1.28 -30.88
CA GLU A 990 -3.18 -0.28 -30.69
C GLU A 990 -2.08 -0.33 -31.77
N LYS A 991 -1.59 -1.53 -32.13
CA LYS A 991 -0.51 -1.66 -33.12
C LYS A 991 -1.00 -1.24 -34.50
N SER A 992 -2.26 -1.54 -34.84
CA SER A 992 -2.89 -1.17 -36.10
C SER A 992 -3.14 0.32 -36.20
N VAL A 993 -3.60 0.96 -35.13
CA VAL A 993 -3.66 2.44 -35.05
C VAL A 993 -2.28 3.04 -35.29
N ALA A 994 -1.26 2.58 -34.55
CA ALA A 994 0.11 3.08 -34.72
C ALA A 994 0.64 2.86 -36.15
N TYR A 995 0.43 1.69 -36.74
CA TYR A 995 0.91 1.40 -38.09
C TYR A 995 0.17 2.20 -39.16
N LEU A 996 -1.16 2.27 -39.11
CA LEU A 996 -2.00 3.00 -40.07
C LEU A 996 -1.65 4.50 -40.08
N LEU A 997 -1.46 5.12 -38.91
CA LEU A 997 -0.98 6.51 -38.82
C LEU A 997 0.41 6.69 -39.45
N ASN A 998 1.35 5.76 -39.22
CA ASN A 998 2.69 5.82 -39.82
C ASN A 998 2.71 5.66 -41.35
N VAL A 999 1.68 5.06 -41.97
CA VAL A 999 1.54 4.97 -43.44
C VAL A 999 0.60 6.04 -44.03
N GLY A 1000 0.15 7.02 -43.23
CA GLY A 1000 -0.62 8.16 -43.71
C GLY A 1000 -2.14 7.97 -43.74
N ALA A 1001 -2.69 7.09 -42.89
CA ALA A 1001 -4.13 7.07 -42.64
C ALA A 1001 -4.61 8.41 -42.07
N ASP A 1002 -5.70 8.94 -42.61
CA ASP A 1002 -6.28 10.21 -42.20
C ASP A 1002 -7.07 10.03 -40.89
N SER A 1003 -6.60 10.69 -39.83
CA SER A 1003 -7.23 10.67 -38.51
C SER A 1003 -8.51 11.51 -38.44
N GLU A 1004 -8.73 12.47 -39.32
CA GLU A 1004 -9.91 13.35 -39.28
C GLU A 1004 -11.15 12.73 -39.95
N LEU A 1005 -10.99 11.65 -40.74
CA LEU A 1005 -12.09 10.96 -41.41
C LEU A 1005 -13.07 10.34 -40.40
N PHE A 1006 -14.20 11.02 -40.24
CA PHE A 1006 -15.31 10.63 -39.38
C PHE A 1006 -16.16 9.51 -40.00
N SER A 1007 -16.65 8.62 -39.13
CA SER A 1007 -17.68 7.64 -39.49
C SER A 1007 -18.99 8.36 -39.83
N GLN A 1008 -19.57 8.08 -40.99
CA GLN A 1008 -20.86 8.65 -41.40
C GLN A 1008 -22.00 7.81 -40.83
N SER A 1009 -22.61 8.25 -39.73
CA SER A 1009 -23.78 7.62 -39.13
C SER A 1009 -25.07 8.13 -39.77
N ASN A 1010 -25.79 7.27 -40.51
CA ASN A 1010 -27.06 7.62 -41.16
C ASN A 1010 -28.25 7.68 -40.17
N GLY A 1011 -28.06 8.31 -39.00
CA GLY A 1011 -29.05 8.41 -37.94
C GLY A 1011 -29.41 7.08 -37.27
N VAL A 1012 -28.49 6.10 -37.30
CA VAL A 1012 -28.74 4.75 -36.77
C VAL A 1012 -29.01 4.80 -35.26
N GLU A 1013 -30.13 4.22 -34.85
CA GLU A 1013 -30.60 4.13 -33.47
C GLU A 1013 -30.00 2.89 -32.78
N ALA A 1014 -28.70 2.93 -32.48
CA ALA A 1014 -27.98 1.81 -31.87
C ALA A 1014 -28.29 1.73 -30.36
N ASP A 1015 -28.89 0.62 -29.91
CA ASP A 1015 -29.26 0.34 -28.51
C ASP A 1015 -29.96 1.50 -27.77
N GLY A 1016 -30.79 2.27 -28.50
CA GLY A 1016 -31.49 3.42 -27.93
C GLY A 1016 -30.62 4.69 -27.84
N TYR A 1017 -29.59 4.83 -28.65
CA TYR A 1017 -28.81 6.06 -28.81
C TYR A 1017 -28.75 6.44 -30.28
N ARG A 1018 -28.90 7.74 -30.57
CA ARG A 1018 -28.57 8.32 -31.88
C ARG A 1018 -27.19 8.95 -31.79
N LEU A 1019 -26.28 8.45 -32.62
CA LEU A 1019 -24.88 8.82 -32.63
C LEU A 1019 -24.63 9.97 -33.64
N PRO A 1020 -23.73 10.92 -33.32
CA PRO A 1020 -23.20 11.86 -34.30
C PRO A 1020 -22.10 11.20 -35.15
N ASN A 1021 -21.60 11.92 -36.17
CA ASN A 1021 -20.42 11.49 -36.90
C ASN A 1021 -19.18 11.52 -35.97
N LEU A 1022 -18.58 10.37 -35.70
CA LEU A 1022 -17.46 10.22 -34.76
C LEU A 1022 -16.11 10.10 -35.50
N THR A 1023 -15.07 10.80 -35.02
CA THR A 1023 -13.68 10.55 -35.44
C THR A 1023 -13.09 9.33 -34.72
N PRO A 1024 -11.98 8.74 -35.22
CA PRO A 1024 -11.16 7.78 -34.50
C PRO A 1024 -10.80 8.22 -33.06
N LEU A 1025 -10.54 9.51 -32.82
CA LEU A 1025 -10.25 10.03 -31.49
C LEU A 1025 -11.50 10.02 -30.59
N ASN A 1026 -12.66 10.45 -31.09
CA ASN A 1026 -13.89 10.44 -30.29
C ASN A 1026 -14.24 9.01 -29.85
N VAL A 1027 -14.18 8.02 -30.77
CA VAL A 1027 -14.53 6.63 -30.42
C VAL A 1027 -13.49 5.99 -29.49
N ALA A 1028 -12.21 6.33 -29.60
CA ALA A 1028 -11.16 5.89 -28.67
C ALA A 1028 -11.35 6.46 -27.26
N CYS A 1029 -11.80 7.71 -27.13
CA CYS A 1029 -12.18 8.31 -25.85
C CYS A 1029 -13.44 7.65 -25.26
N LEU A 1030 -14.48 7.42 -26.07
CA LEU A 1030 -15.74 6.80 -25.63
C LEU A 1030 -15.57 5.33 -25.19
N LYS A 1031 -14.76 4.54 -25.91
CA LYS A 1031 -14.42 3.14 -25.53
C LYS A 1031 -13.28 3.06 -24.50
N VAL A 1032 -12.71 4.21 -24.10
CA VAL A 1032 -11.72 4.39 -23.01
C VAL A 1032 -10.37 3.69 -23.25
N TYR A 1033 -9.76 3.90 -24.42
CA TYR A 1033 -8.46 3.31 -24.77
C TYR A 1033 -7.31 4.32 -24.70
N PRO A 1034 -6.66 4.53 -23.53
CA PRO A 1034 -5.67 5.59 -23.35
C PRO A 1034 -4.49 5.52 -24.33
N ASN A 1035 -3.93 4.34 -24.61
CA ASN A 1035 -2.79 4.21 -25.53
C ASN A 1035 -3.14 4.64 -26.97
N ILE A 1036 -4.36 4.35 -27.42
CA ILE A 1036 -4.86 4.75 -28.75
C ILE A 1036 -5.12 6.25 -28.80
N VAL A 1037 -5.69 6.82 -27.74
CA VAL A 1037 -5.83 8.27 -27.59
C VAL A 1037 -4.46 8.95 -27.64
N ALA A 1038 -3.45 8.43 -26.94
CA ALA A 1038 -2.08 8.95 -26.97
C ALA A 1038 -1.40 8.88 -28.36
N LEU A 1039 -1.75 7.88 -29.18
CA LEU A 1039 -1.29 7.76 -30.56
C LEU A 1039 -2.01 8.72 -31.51
N LEU A 1040 -3.29 8.99 -31.27
CA LEU A 1040 -4.13 9.84 -32.12
C LEU A 1040 -3.95 11.33 -31.83
N LEU A 1041 -3.90 11.75 -30.56
CA LEU A 1041 -3.83 13.16 -30.14
C LEU A 1041 -2.81 14.04 -30.90
N PRO A 1042 -1.57 13.60 -31.22
CA PRO A 1042 -0.61 14.42 -31.94
C PRO A 1042 -1.05 14.87 -33.34
N SER A 1043 -2.04 14.21 -33.94
CA SER A 1043 -2.61 14.56 -35.24
C SER A 1043 -3.69 15.66 -35.17
N TYR A 1044 -4.10 16.08 -33.97
CA TYR A 1044 -5.20 17.02 -33.75
C TYR A 1044 -4.70 18.32 -33.07
N PRO A 1045 -5.23 19.50 -33.44
CA PRO A 1045 -4.81 20.77 -32.84
C PRO A 1045 -5.24 20.88 -31.36
N PRO A 1046 -4.34 21.25 -30.44
CA PRO A 1046 -4.65 21.34 -29.00
C PRO A 1046 -5.76 22.37 -28.74
N GLY A 1047 -6.68 22.04 -27.83
CA GLY A 1047 -7.90 22.82 -27.60
C GLY A 1047 -9.00 22.63 -28.66
N ARG A 1048 -8.91 21.61 -29.52
CA ARG A 1048 -10.07 21.10 -30.29
C ARG A 1048 -11.16 20.67 -29.31
N ASP A 1049 -12.42 20.96 -29.62
CA ASP A 1049 -13.54 20.41 -28.85
C ASP A 1049 -13.60 18.88 -29.02
N THR A 1050 -13.40 18.16 -27.91
CA THR A 1050 -13.39 16.70 -27.82
C THR A 1050 -14.76 16.11 -27.43
N ARG A 1051 -15.74 16.98 -27.09
CA ARG A 1051 -17.08 16.60 -26.66
C ARG A 1051 -17.83 15.79 -27.72
N VAL A 1052 -18.74 14.95 -27.26
CA VAL A 1052 -19.63 14.15 -28.12
C VAL A 1052 -21.08 14.43 -27.72
N GLU A 1053 -21.85 14.98 -28.67
CA GLU A 1053 -23.30 15.16 -28.54
C GLU A 1053 -24.04 13.92 -29.04
N LEU A 1054 -24.46 13.06 -28.11
CA LEU A 1054 -25.41 11.98 -28.39
C LEU A 1054 -26.86 12.50 -28.32
N GLN A 1055 -27.82 11.71 -28.79
CA GLN A 1055 -29.23 11.88 -28.43
C GLN A 1055 -29.78 10.59 -27.82
N VAL A 1056 -30.61 10.73 -26.78
CA VAL A 1056 -31.27 9.61 -26.07
C VAL A 1056 -32.80 9.74 -26.13
N PRO A 1057 -33.57 8.63 -26.17
CA PRO A 1057 -35.02 8.64 -26.20
C PRO A 1057 -35.57 8.69 -24.77
N TYR A 1058 -36.25 9.78 -24.43
CA TYR A 1058 -36.89 9.98 -23.13
C TYR A 1058 -38.35 10.39 -23.33
N MET A 1059 -39.29 9.63 -22.75
CA MET A 1059 -40.74 9.84 -22.87
C MET A 1059 -41.24 10.01 -24.34
N GLY A 1060 -40.59 9.37 -25.31
CA GLY A 1060 -40.92 9.45 -26.73
C GLY A 1060 -40.30 10.62 -27.50
N MET A 1061 -39.47 11.45 -26.84
CA MET A 1061 -38.68 12.52 -27.47
C MET A 1061 -37.20 12.14 -27.51
N TRP A 1062 -36.49 12.56 -28.55
CA TRP A 1062 -35.02 12.50 -28.59
C TRP A 1062 -34.45 13.78 -27.98
N ILE A 1063 -33.65 13.66 -26.92
CA ILE A 1063 -33.04 14.77 -26.18
C ILE A 1063 -31.50 14.68 -26.23
N PRO A 1064 -30.78 15.82 -26.28
CA PRO A 1064 -29.32 15.83 -26.39
C PRO A 1064 -28.65 15.37 -25.08
N PHE A 1065 -27.56 14.63 -25.21
CA PHE A 1065 -26.81 14.02 -24.12
C PHE A 1065 -25.31 14.21 -24.38
N LEU A 1066 -24.64 15.01 -23.54
CA LEU A 1066 -23.26 15.42 -23.73
C LEU A 1066 -22.30 14.49 -22.98
N LEU A 1067 -21.31 13.94 -23.68
CA LEU A 1067 -20.18 13.23 -23.09
C LEU A 1067 -18.87 13.97 -23.33
N THR A 1068 -17.99 13.96 -22.33
CA THR A 1068 -16.60 14.43 -22.45
C THR A 1068 -15.63 13.28 -22.16
N PRO A 1069 -14.42 13.27 -22.75
CA PRO A 1069 -13.40 12.30 -22.40
C PRO A 1069 -13.04 12.30 -20.90
N LEU A 1070 -13.08 13.46 -20.25
CA LEU A 1070 -12.89 13.60 -18.80
C LEU A 1070 -13.97 12.86 -18.00
N ILE A 1071 -15.26 13.05 -18.32
CA ILE A 1071 -16.36 12.39 -17.61
C ILE A 1071 -16.32 10.87 -17.87
N VAL A 1072 -16.13 10.46 -19.12
CA VAL A 1072 -16.04 9.03 -19.50
C VAL A 1072 -14.85 8.35 -18.80
N GLY A 1073 -13.65 8.93 -18.87
CA GLY A 1073 -12.47 8.41 -18.17
C GLY A 1073 -12.61 8.43 -16.64
N THR A 1074 -13.45 9.31 -16.09
CA THR A 1074 -13.75 9.34 -14.66
C THR A 1074 -14.67 8.20 -14.23
N ILE A 1075 -15.80 8.01 -14.92
CA ILE A 1075 -16.76 6.93 -14.63
C ILE A 1075 -16.05 5.57 -14.68
N TYR A 1076 -15.30 5.32 -15.77
CA TYR A 1076 -14.61 4.06 -16.02
C TYR A 1076 -13.21 3.95 -15.37
N ASN A 1077 -12.86 4.82 -14.42
CA ASN A 1077 -11.64 4.75 -13.61
C ASN A 1077 -10.30 4.71 -14.39
N GLU A 1078 -10.19 5.49 -15.47
CA GLU A 1078 -9.00 5.56 -16.31
C GLU A 1078 -8.20 6.86 -16.07
N PRO A 1079 -7.40 6.94 -14.98
CA PRO A 1079 -6.62 8.14 -14.66
C PRO A 1079 -5.56 8.46 -15.72
N ALA A 1080 -5.13 7.47 -16.52
CA ALA A 1080 -4.25 7.70 -17.66
C ALA A 1080 -4.95 8.55 -18.73
N LEU A 1081 -6.18 8.19 -19.12
CA LEU A 1081 -6.97 8.97 -20.07
C LEU A 1081 -7.26 10.36 -19.51
N VAL A 1082 -7.82 10.47 -18.30
CA VAL A 1082 -8.15 11.77 -17.69
C VAL A 1082 -6.93 12.67 -17.65
N LYS A 1083 -5.78 12.16 -17.21
CA LYS A 1083 -4.53 12.94 -17.19
C LYS A 1083 -4.15 13.45 -18.59
N MET A 1084 -4.21 12.64 -19.63
CA MET A 1084 -3.84 13.07 -20.99
C MET A 1084 -4.80 14.12 -21.56
N MET A 1085 -6.09 14.05 -21.23
CA MET A 1085 -7.07 15.06 -21.62
C MET A 1085 -6.81 16.40 -20.91
N LEU A 1086 -6.48 16.37 -19.61
CA LEU A 1086 -6.05 17.56 -18.86
C LEU A 1086 -4.75 18.16 -19.40
N GLU A 1087 -3.76 17.32 -19.77
CA GLU A 1087 -2.51 17.76 -20.41
C GLU A 1087 -2.73 18.29 -21.85
N TYR A 1088 -3.83 17.91 -22.51
CA TYR A 1088 -4.24 18.42 -23.83
C TYR A 1088 -5.06 19.73 -23.77
N GLY A 1089 -5.64 20.03 -22.61
CA GLY A 1089 -6.42 21.24 -22.35
C GLY A 1089 -7.95 21.06 -22.35
N ASP A 1090 -8.46 19.85 -22.11
CA ASP A 1090 -9.89 19.63 -21.88
C ASP A 1090 -10.39 20.41 -20.64
N ASP A 1091 -11.56 21.02 -20.77
CA ASP A 1091 -12.21 21.86 -19.75
C ASP A 1091 -12.83 21.02 -18.61
N THR A 1092 -12.42 21.29 -17.36
CA THR A 1092 -12.89 20.57 -16.17
C THR A 1092 -14.32 20.92 -15.74
N GLU A 1093 -14.80 22.10 -16.14
CA GLU A 1093 -16.08 22.66 -15.71
C GLU A 1093 -17.24 22.32 -16.65
N VAL A 1094 -17.00 21.47 -17.67
CA VAL A 1094 -18.06 20.97 -18.54
C VAL A 1094 -19.02 20.09 -17.75
N VAL A 1095 -20.24 20.62 -17.59
CA VAL A 1095 -21.36 19.91 -16.96
C VAL A 1095 -22.04 18.97 -17.95
N GLN A 1096 -22.49 17.81 -17.47
CA GLN A 1096 -23.40 16.92 -18.19
C GLN A 1096 -24.85 17.38 -17.96
N PRO A 1097 -25.58 17.88 -18.98
CA PRO A 1097 -26.92 18.45 -18.77
C PRO A 1097 -27.99 17.42 -18.38
N LEU A 1098 -27.79 16.16 -18.80
CA LEU A 1098 -28.70 15.04 -18.56
C LEU A 1098 -27.90 13.85 -18.02
N GLY A 1099 -28.04 13.57 -16.73
CA GLY A 1099 -27.51 12.37 -16.07
C GLY A 1099 -28.53 11.23 -16.09
N MET A 1100 -28.05 9.99 -15.93
CA MET A 1100 -28.90 8.80 -15.79
C MET A 1100 -29.54 8.73 -14.39
N GLU A 1101 -28.85 9.24 -13.36
CA GLU A 1101 -29.36 9.35 -11.99
C GLU A 1101 -29.78 10.80 -11.71
N PHE A 1102 -31.04 11.01 -11.28
CA PHE A 1102 -31.65 12.33 -11.08
C PHE A 1102 -30.90 13.25 -10.10
N GLU A 1103 -30.08 12.67 -9.23
CA GLU A 1103 -29.30 13.40 -8.22
C GLU A 1103 -28.06 14.10 -8.80
N MET A 1104 -27.69 13.77 -10.05
CA MET A 1104 -26.43 14.13 -10.71
C MET A 1104 -26.61 14.99 -11.99
N PHE A 1105 -27.72 15.72 -12.14
CA PHE A 1105 -27.89 16.69 -13.24
C PHE A 1105 -26.94 17.89 -13.10
N GLU A 1106 -26.42 18.37 -14.24
CA GLU A 1106 -25.39 19.43 -14.32
C GLU A 1106 -24.09 19.08 -13.56
N SER A 1107 -23.75 17.78 -13.52
CA SER A 1107 -22.52 17.28 -12.91
C SER A 1107 -21.29 17.51 -13.79
N THR A 1108 -20.25 18.12 -13.20
CA THR A 1108 -18.90 18.16 -13.79
C THR A 1108 -18.17 16.83 -13.63
N ALA A 1109 -17.05 16.63 -14.32
CA ALA A 1109 -16.19 15.45 -14.12
C ALA A 1109 -15.77 15.26 -12.64
N LEU A 1110 -15.58 16.35 -11.91
CA LEU A 1110 -15.27 16.30 -10.48
C LEU A 1110 -16.41 15.67 -9.66
N HIS A 1111 -17.68 16.00 -9.95
CA HIS A 1111 -18.82 15.37 -9.29
C HIS A 1111 -18.85 13.86 -9.57
N TRP A 1112 -18.62 13.42 -10.81
CA TRP A 1112 -18.55 11.99 -11.14
C TRP A 1112 -17.39 11.28 -10.42
N ALA A 1113 -16.25 11.94 -10.24
CA ALA A 1113 -15.13 11.36 -9.49
C ALA A 1113 -15.49 11.14 -8.01
N PHE A 1114 -16.22 12.09 -7.43
CA PHE A 1114 -16.76 12.00 -6.07
C PHE A 1114 -17.91 10.99 -5.94
N TRP A 1115 -18.71 10.80 -6.99
CA TRP A 1115 -19.78 9.81 -7.05
C TRP A 1115 -19.23 8.38 -7.08
N HIS A 1116 -18.23 8.10 -7.91
CA HIS A 1116 -17.67 6.75 -8.11
C HIS A 1116 -16.46 6.42 -7.21
N GLY A 1117 -16.20 7.20 -6.14
CA GLY A 1117 -15.11 6.91 -5.20
C GLY A 1117 -13.69 7.11 -5.75
N ARG A 1118 -13.54 7.81 -6.87
CA ARG A 1118 -12.31 7.84 -7.70
C ARG A 1118 -11.26 8.81 -7.15
N THR A 1119 -10.77 8.58 -5.93
CA THR A 1119 -9.79 9.43 -5.21
C THR A 1119 -8.62 9.92 -6.06
N THR A 1120 -8.00 9.05 -6.88
CA THR A 1120 -6.90 9.41 -7.80
C THR A 1120 -7.35 10.40 -8.88
N ILE A 1121 -8.52 10.19 -9.47
CA ILE A 1121 -9.05 11.02 -10.56
C ILE A 1121 -9.57 12.36 -10.01
N ALA A 1122 -10.27 12.33 -8.87
CA ALA A 1122 -10.66 13.52 -8.13
C ALA A 1122 -9.45 14.42 -7.84
N ARG A 1123 -8.33 13.83 -7.37
CA ARG A 1123 -7.07 14.57 -7.17
C ARG A 1123 -6.53 15.16 -8.47
N LEU A 1124 -6.45 14.39 -9.56
CA LEU A 1124 -5.97 14.89 -10.86
C LEU A 1124 -6.79 16.08 -11.38
N LEU A 1125 -8.13 16.03 -11.24
CA LEU A 1125 -9.02 17.12 -11.60
C LEU A 1125 -8.82 18.35 -10.72
N LEU A 1126 -8.67 18.17 -9.40
CA LEU A 1126 -8.44 19.25 -8.44
C LEU A 1126 -7.06 19.91 -8.58
N ASP A 1127 -6.02 19.12 -8.85
CA ASP A 1127 -4.67 19.63 -9.17
C ASP A 1127 -4.63 20.37 -10.53
N ALA A 1128 -5.52 20.04 -11.45
CA ALA A 1128 -5.75 20.80 -12.70
C ALA A 1128 -6.65 22.03 -12.52
N GLY A 1129 -7.19 22.29 -11.31
CA GLY A 1129 -7.95 23.48 -10.97
C GLY A 1129 -9.49 23.34 -10.99
N ALA A 1130 -10.03 22.12 -11.06
CA ALA A 1130 -11.48 21.89 -11.05
C ALA A 1130 -12.17 22.46 -9.79
N ASN A 1131 -13.35 23.02 -9.95
CA ASN A 1131 -14.04 23.79 -8.93
C ASN A 1131 -14.74 22.90 -7.87
N ILE A 1132 -14.09 22.68 -6.73
CA ILE A 1132 -14.66 21.98 -5.58
C ILE A 1132 -15.94 22.60 -5.00
N LYS A 1133 -16.27 23.85 -5.37
CA LYS A 1133 -17.48 24.57 -4.94
C LYS A 1133 -18.60 24.55 -5.98
N ALA A 1134 -18.41 23.88 -7.12
CA ALA A 1134 -19.47 23.60 -8.07
C ALA A 1134 -20.61 22.80 -7.40
N ARG A 1135 -21.80 22.87 -8.00
CA ARG A 1135 -23.03 22.24 -7.52
C ARG A 1135 -23.76 21.57 -8.67
N VAL A 1136 -24.41 20.45 -8.40
CA VAL A 1136 -25.46 19.88 -9.26
C VAL A 1136 -26.80 20.60 -9.03
N THR A 1137 -27.80 20.38 -9.89
CA THR A 1137 -29.10 21.11 -9.84
C THR A 1137 -29.85 21.02 -8.51
N SER A 1138 -29.62 19.96 -7.72
CA SER A 1138 -30.15 19.78 -6.36
C SER A 1138 -29.46 20.65 -5.30
N ASN A 1139 -28.58 21.58 -5.71
CA ASN A 1139 -27.68 22.38 -4.87
C ASN A 1139 -26.67 21.55 -4.04
N ARG A 1140 -26.56 20.24 -4.30
CA ARG A 1140 -25.62 19.33 -3.65
C ARG A 1140 -24.18 19.64 -4.09
N SER A 1141 -23.27 19.65 -3.12
CA SER A 1141 -21.82 19.75 -3.36
C SER A 1141 -21.15 18.38 -3.48
N CYS A 1142 -19.88 18.33 -3.88
CA CYS A 1142 -19.10 17.09 -3.94
C CYS A 1142 -19.12 16.28 -2.62
N LEU A 1143 -19.26 16.94 -1.46
CA LEU A 1143 -19.41 16.29 -0.16
C LEU A 1143 -20.79 15.62 0.04
N HIS A 1144 -21.86 16.21 -0.48
CA HIS A 1144 -23.20 15.59 -0.46
C HIS A 1144 -23.24 14.36 -1.37
N VAL A 1145 -22.64 14.47 -2.55
CA VAL A 1145 -22.45 13.40 -3.54
C VAL A 1145 -21.71 12.21 -2.91
N VAL A 1146 -20.65 12.44 -2.13
CA VAL A 1146 -19.96 11.39 -1.36
C VAL A 1146 -20.78 10.82 -0.21
N ALA A 1147 -21.54 11.66 0.52
CA ALA A 1147 -22.36 11.17 1.62
C ALA A 1147 -23.41 10.14 1.14
N ILE A 1148 -24.09 10.42 0.01
CA ILE A 1148 -25.20 9.61 -0.50
C ILE A 1148 -24.79 8.50 -1.49
N THR A 1149 -23.61 8.55 -2.10
CA THR A 1149 -23.25 7.56 -3.14
C THR A 1149 -23.30 6.11 -2.63
N ARG A 1150 -23.66 5.21 -3.53
CA ARG A 1150 -23.72 3.74 -3.38
C ARG A 1150 -22.65 3.02 -4.20
N TYR A 1151 -21.65 3.76 -4.69
CA TYR A 1151 -20.55 3.27 -5.53
C TYR A 1151 -19.17 3.38 -4.85
N ALA A 1152 -19.14 3.74 -3.57
CA ALA A 1152 -17.93 3.87 -2.76
C ALA A 1152 -18.25 3.46 -1.32
N GLY A 1153 -17.48 2.52 -0.76
CA GLY A 1153 -17.61 2.09 0.64
C GLY A 1153 -17.22 3.19 1.62
N ASP A 1154 -17.65 3.07 2.88
CA ASP A 1154 -17.54 4.12 3.91
C ASP A 1154 -16.10 4.64 4.13
N ARG A 1155 -15.09 3.77 3.99
CA ARG A 1155 -13.67 4.15 4.01
C ARG A 1155 -13.31 5.09 2.85
N ILE A 1156 -13.71 4.73 1.62
CA ILE A 1156 -13.42 5.54 0.43
C ILE A 1156 -14.16 6.88 0.55
N LYS A 1157 -15.41 6.88 1.05
CA LYS A 1157 -16.15 8.10 1.35
C LYS A 1157 -15.41 9.00 2.35
N SER A 1158 -14.90 8.46 3.45
CA SER A 1158 -14.01 9.17 4.39
C SER A 1158 -12.88 9.86 3.61
N ASP A 1159 -12.09 9.10 2.84
CA ASP A 1159 -10.92 9.60 2.13
C ASP A 1159 -11.30 10.68 1.10
N MET A 1160 -12.48 10.59 0.47
CA MET A 1160 -13.01 11.63 -0.42
C MET A 1160 -13.51 12.88 0.33
N VAL A 1161 -14.16 12.76 1.49
CA VAL A 1161 -14.52 13.92 2.33
C VAL A 1161 -13.28 14.70 2.71
N ARG A 1162 -12.24 13.98 3.13
CA ARG A 1162 -10.95 14.55 3.54
C ARG A 1162 -10.25 15.21 2.35
N LEU A 1163 -10.20 14.54 1.19
CA LEU A 1163 -9.71 15.14 -0.07
C LEU A 1163 -10.44 16.45 -0.42
N ALA A 1164 -11.78 16.48 -0.32
CA ALA A 1164 -12.55 17.70 -0.55
C ALA A 1164 -12.23 18.82 0.46
N LYS A 1165 -11.98 18.49 1.73
CA LYS A 1165 -11.57 19.45 2.76
C LYS A 1165 -10.22 20.10 2.41
N TYR A 1166 -9.21 19.33 1.99
CA TYR A 1166 -7.89 19.85 1.57
C TYR A 1166 -8.01 20.95 0.49
N TYR A 1167 -8.84 20.76 -0.54
CA TYR A 1167 -9.04 21.76 -1.60
C TYR A 1167 -10.08 22.84 -1.24
N GLY A 1168 -10.68 22.82 -0.04
CA GLY A 1168 -11.50 23.91 0.50
C GLY A 1168 -13.02 23.78 0.31
N ALA A 1169 -13.57 22.56 0.32
CA ALA A 1169 -15.01 22.31 0.36
C ALA A 1169 -15.68 22.80 1.66
N GLY A 1170 -16.96 23.18 1.57
CA GLY A 1170 -17.77 23.55 2.73
C GLY A 1170 -18.40 22.34 3.42
N LEU A 1171 -17.91 21.98 4.62
CA LEU A 1171 -18.48 20.88 5.41
C LEU A 1171 -19.95 21.11 5.80
N ASP A 1172 -20.30 22.38 6.01
CA ASP A 1172 -21.62 22.87 6.39
C ASP A 1172 -22.41 23.42 5.19
N ASP A 1173 -21.99 23.08 3.95
CA ASP A 1173 -22.82 23.29 2.77
C ASP A 1173 -24.19 22.61 2.97
N VAL A 1174 -25.27 23.18 2.41
CA VAL A 1174 -26.62 22.59 2.42
C VAL A 1174 -27.16 22.44 1.00
N ASP A 1175 -27.93 21.37 0.76
CA ASP A 1175 -28.64 21.13 -0.49
C ASP A 1175 -30.05 21.76 -0.53
N ALA A 1176 -30.83 21.47 -1.57
CA ALA A 1176 -32.18 22.01 -1.74
C ALA A 1176 -33.16 21.61 -0.61
N ASP A 1177 -32.94 20.46 0.03
CA ASP A 1177 -33.73 19.98 1.18
C ASP A 1177 -33.20 20.53 2.52
N GLY A 1178 -32.17 21.38 2.49
CA GLY A 1178 -31.49 21.90 3.67
C GLY A 1178 -30.60 20.86 4.36
N CYS A 1179 -30.38 19.69 3.73
CA CYS A 1179 -29.55 18.65 4.31
C CYS A 1179 -28.07 19.01 4.17
N THR A 1180 -27.27 18.71 5.19
CA THR A 1180 -25.80 18.80 5.13
C THR A 1180 -25.19 17.45 4.74
N PRO A 1181 -23.91 17.40 4.29
CA PRO A 1181 -23.18 16.13 4.10
C PRO A 1181 -23.21 15.25 5.34
N LEU A 1182 -23.12 15.85 6.54
CA LEU A 1182 -23.17 15.13 7.82
C LEU A 1182 -24.53 14.48 8.07
N LEU A 1183 -25.64 15.20 7.80
CA LEU A 1183 -26.98 14.63 7.92
C LEU A 1183 -27.18 13.49 6.91
N LEU A 1184 -26.73 13.68 5.67
CA LEU A 1184 -26.82 12.66 4.62
C LEU A 1184 -25.95 11.42 4.92
N ALA A 1185 -24.79 11.58 5.55
CA ALA A 1185 -23.96 10.47 5.98
C ALA A 1185 -24.61 9.68 7.12
N VAL A 1186 -25.26 10.35 8.08
CA VAL A 1186 -26.09 9.71 9.13
C VAL A 1186 -27.24 8.91 8.52
N VAL A 1187 -28.01 9.51 7.60
CA VAL A 1187 -29.11 8.84 6.87
C VAL A 1187 -28.63 7.67 6.01
N ASN A 1188 -27.33 7.62 5.68
CA ASN A 1188 -26.69 6.50 4.99
C ASN A 1188 -25.92 5.52 5.88
N LYS A 1189 -26.03 5.62 7.21
CA LYS A 1189 -25.31 4.79 8.20
C LYS A 1189 -23.78 4.79 7.99
N ALA A 1190 -23.23 5.82 7.34
CA ALA A 1190 -21.83 5.91 6.96
C ALA A 1190 -20.99 6.39 8.15
N ILE A 1191 -20.68 5.49 9.08
CA ILE A 1191 -20.08 5.78 10.39
C ILE A 1191 -18.73 6.49 10.23
N GLN A 1192 -17.82 5.95 9.41
CA GLN A 1192 -16.49 6.53 9.20
C GLN A 1192 -16.58 7.88 8.49
N THR A 1193 -17.55 8.04 7.58
CA THR A 1193 -17.85 9.33 6.95
C THR A 1193 -18.36 10.35 7.97
N VAL A 1194 -19.19 9.94 8.93
CA VAL A 1194 -19.69 10.81 10.03
C VAL A 1194 -18.57 11.17 11.01
N GLU A 1195 -17.79 10.20 11.47
CA GLU A 1195 -16.59 10.42 12.30
C GLU A 1195 -15.68 11.45 11.62
N THR A 1196 -15.34 11.20 10.36
CA THR A 1196 -14.53 12.10 9.50
C THR A 1196 -15.10 13.51 9.38
N LEU A 1197 -16.42 13.66 9.21
CA LEU A 1197 -17.04 14.99 9.09
C LEU A 1197 -17.00 15.75 10.43
N LEU A 1198 -17.27 15.07 11.55
CA LEU A 1198 -17.18 15.66 12.89
C LEU A 1198 -15.73 16.05 13.24
N GLU A 1199 -14.77 15.16 12.99
CA GLU A 1199 -13.31 15.39 13.13
C GLU A 1199 -12.84 16.67 12.42
N LEU A 1200 -13.31 16.90 11.19
CA LEU A 1200 -12.91 18.04 10.36
C LEU A 1200 -13.68 19.33 10.68
N GLY A 1201 -14.58 19.28 11.67
CA GLY A 1201 -15.32 20.42 12.23
C GLY A 1201 -16.70 20.68 11.64
N ALA A 1202 -17.39 19.67 11.09
CA ALA A 1202 -18.77 19.84 10.60
C ALA A 1202 -19.77 20.09 11.75
N ASN A 1203 -20.71 21.00 11.55
CA ASN A 1203 -21.65 21.44 12.57
C ASN A 1203 -22.80 20.44 12.76
N VAL A 1204 -22.63 19.57 13.76
CA VAL A 1204 -23.57 18.53 14.20
C VAL A 1204 -25.00 19.02 14.54
N ASN A 1205 -25.18 20.33 14.74
CA ASN A 1205 -26.44 20.94 15.16
C ASN A 1205 -27.21 21.62 14.02
N LEU A 1206 -26.72 21.60 12.78
CA LEU A 1206 -27.51 22.01 11.61
C LEU A 1206 -28.71 21.07 11.40
N ALA A 1207 -29.75 21.57 10.71
CA ALA A 1207 -31.02 20.87 10.57
C ALA A 1207 -31.64 21.12 9.18
N ASP A 1208 -32.36 20.11 8.68
CA ASP A 1208 -33.01 20.12 7.36
C ASP A 1208 -34.23 21.05 7.28
N ASN A 1209 -34.88 21.07 6.12
CA ASN A 1209 -36.17 21.74 5.93
C ASN A 1209 -37.32 21.17 6.78
N SER A 1210 -37.16 20.03 7.46
CA SER A 1210 -38.08 19.49 8.49
C SER A 1210 -37.71 19.91 9.93
N GLY A 1211 -36.55 20.52 10.14
CA GLY A 1211 -35.98 20.84 11.45
C GLY A 1211 -35.30 19.66 12.17
N ASN A 1212 -35.15 18.51 11.50
CA ASN A 1212 -34.40 17.36 12.00
C ASN A 1212 -32.90 17.65 11.94
N THR A 1213 -32.22 17.53 13.09
CA THR A 1213 -30.75 17.47 13.13
C THR A 1213 -30.24 16.05 12.86
N PRO A 1214 -28.93 15.86 12.58
CA PRO A 1214 -28.29 14.54 12.60
C PRO A 1214 -28.70 13.65 13.79
N LEU A 1215 -28.87 14.23 14.99
CA LEU A 1215 -29.29 13.49 16.18
C LEU A 1215 -30.76 13.02 16.13
N HIS A 1216 -31.65 13.75 15.44
CA HIS A 1216 -33.04 13.32 15.23
C HIS A 1216 -33.09 12.09 14.32
N GLU A 1217 -32.36 12.10 13.21
CA GLU A 1217 -32.31 10.96 12.28
C GLU A 1217 -31.60 9.75 12.90
N ALA A 1218 -30.47 9.95 13.60
CA ALA A 1218 -29.81 8.86 14.31
C ALA A 1218 -30.71 8.21 15.40
N ALA A 1219 -31.57 9.00 16.07
CA ALA A 1219 -32.56 8.48 17.02
C ALA A 1219 -33.75 7.80 16.34
N LYS A 1220 -34.12 8.22 15.12
CA LYS A 1220 -35.17 7.61 14.29
C LYS A 1220 -34.74 6.25 13.75
N GLU A 1221 -33.50 6.12 13.28
CA GLU A 1221 -32.91 4.90 12.71
C GLU A 1221 -32.39 3.91 13.77
N ASN A 1222 -32.69 4.13 15.06
CA ASN A 1222 -32.20 3.33 16.21
C ASN A 1222 -30.66 3.20 16.30
N ALA A 1223 -29.91 4.14 15.72
CA ALA A 1223 -28.47 4.05 15.53
C ALA A 1223 -27.71 4.51 16.79
N ALA A 1224 -27.67 3.67 17.83
CA ALA A 1224 -27.10 3.99 19.15
C ALA A 1224 -25.67 4.56 19.12
N ASN A 1225 -24.83 4.05 18.22
CA ASN A 1225 -23.42 4.42 18.15
C ASN A 1225 -23.25 5.72 17.34
N MET A 1226 -24.08 5.91 16.31
CA MET A 1226 -24.25 7.21 15.64
C MET A 1226 -24.75 8.28 16.61
N VAL A 1227 -25.75 7.98 17.45
CA VAL A 1227 -26.20 8.87 18.53
C VAL A 1227 -25.06 9.19 19.51
N THR A 1228 -24.23 8.21 19.87
CA THR A 1228 -23.08 8.40 20.76
C THR A 1228 -22.01 9.30 20.12
N LEU A 1229 -21.65 9.05 18.87
CA LEU A 1229 -20.71 9.89 18.09
C LEU A 1229 -21.19 11.33 17.97
N LEU A 1230 -22.46 11.54 17.61
CA LEU A 1230 -23.06 12.87 17.47
C LEU A 1230 -23.12 13.61 18.82
N VAL A 1231 -23.51 12.92 19.91
CA VAL A 1231 -23.52 13.49 21.27
C VAL A 1231 -22.11 13.86 21.73
N ASN A 1232 -21.11 13.00 21.50
CA ASN A 1232 -19.70 13.29 21.81
C ASN A 1232 -19.17 14.44 20.95
N GLY A 1233 -19.63 14.57 19.70
CA GLY A 1233 -19.40 15.71 18.81
C GLY A 1233 -20.18 16.99 19.16
N GLY A 1234 -20.92 17.02 20.28
CA GLY A 1234 -21.61 18.22 20.78
C GLY A 1234 -23.07 18.39 20.31
N ALA A 1235 -23.76 17.32 19.92
CA ALA A 1235 -25.16 17.40 19.51
C ALA A 1235 -26.12 17.78 20.65
N ASP A 1236 -26.94 18.80 20.39
CA ASP A 1236 -27.96 19.30 21.32
C ASP A 1236 -29.14 18.32 21.42
N LYS A 1237 -29.18 17.56 22.53
CA LYS A 1237 -30.27 16.64 22.88
C LYS A 1237 -31.63 17.33 23.11
N SER A 1238 -31.63 18.65 23.36
CA SER A 1238 -32.83 19.43 23.71
C SER A 1238 -33.53 20.08 22.51
N LYS A 1239 -32.84 20.20 21.37
CA LYS A 1239 -33.38 20.78 20.14
C LYS A 1239 -34.60 20.01 19.64
N VAL A 1240 -35.61 20.74 19.18
CA VAL A 1240 -36.85 20.19 18.59
C VAL A 1240 -36.92 20.43 17.09
N ASN A 1241 -37.51 19.48 16.37
CA ASN A 1241 -37.84 19.62 14.95
C ASN A 1241 -39.17 20.40 14.72
N LYS A 1242 -39.58 20.60 13.47
CA LYS A 1242 -40.84 21.32 13.14
C LYS A 1242 -42.12 20.61 13.60
N SER A 1243 -42.04 19.33 14.00
CA SER A 1243 -43.15 18.60 14.66
C SER A 1243 -43.16 18.75 16.18
N GLY A 1244 -42.23 19.52 16.76
CA GLY A 1244 -42.13 19.77 18.20
C GLY A 1244 -41.55 18.60 19.01
N MET A 1245 -40.94 17.61 18.34
CA MET A 1245 -40.33 16.45 18.99
C MET A 1245 -38.81 16.64 19.14
N THR A 1246 -38.25 16.23 20.28
CA THR A 1246 -36.79 16.04 20.47
C THR A 1246 -36.34 14.63 20.04
N PRO A 1247 -35.03 14.37 19.86
CA PRO A 1247 -34.51 13.03 19.60
C PRO A 1247 -34.91 12.00 20.67
N LEU A 1248 -34.91 12.39 21.95
CA LEU A 1248 -35.35 11.54 23.06
C LEU A 1248 -36.83 11.16 22.92
N GLN A 1249 -37.69 12.08 22.50
CA GLN A 1249 -39.11 11.83 22.28
C GLN A 1249 -39.37 10.93 21.06
N ILE A 1250 -38.55 11.05 20.00
CA ILE A 1250 -38.57 10.14 18.85
C ILE A 1250 -38.23 8.71 19.31
N ALA A 1251 -37.11 8.52 20.02
CA ALA A 1251 -36.71 7.24 20.57
C ALA A 1251 -37.75 6.65 21.55
N GLN A 1252 -38.40 7.50 22.35
CA GLN A 1252 -39.45 7.07 23.29
C GLN A 1252 -40.73 6.64 22.56
N LYS A 1253 -41.13 7.36 21.50
CA LYS A 1253 -42.29 7.01 20.66
C LYS A 1253 -42.08 5.71 19.89
N ALA A 1254 -40.85 5.39 19.52
CA ALA A 1254 -40.47 4.15 18.85
C ALA A 1254 -40.13 2.98 19.80
N GLY A 1255 -39.99 3.22 21.11
CA GLY A 1255 -39.71 2.19 22.12
C GLY A 1255 -38.24 1.80 22.27
N TYR A 1256 -37.30 2.61 21.77
CA TYR A 1256 -35.87 2.30 21.73
C TYR A 1256 -35.18 2.50 23.09
N ASN A 1257 -35.45 1.57 24.03
CA ASN A 1257 -35.00 1.64 25.43
C ASN A 1257 -33.50 1.91 25.62
N ASN A 1258 -32.63 1.39 24.75
CA ASN A 1258 -31.18 1.60 24.82
C ASN A 1258 -30.81 3.06 24.51
N LEU A 1259 -31.48 3.69 23.53
CA LEU A 1259 -31.34 5.11 23.22
C LEU A 1259 -31.87 6.01 24.34
N LEU A 1260 -32.85 5.56 25.13
CA LEU A 1260 -33.40 6.33 26.26
C LEU A 1260 -32.43 6.50 27.44
N GLN A 1261 -31.25 5.88 27.42
CA GLN A 1261 -30.16 6.17 28.35
C GLN A 1261 -29.14 7.14 27.72
N LEU A 1262 -28.79 6.96 26.45
CA LEU A 1262 -27.85 7.80 25.71
C LEU A 1262 -28.38 9.23 25.43
N LEU A 1263 -29.70 9.37 25.26
CA LEU A 1263 -30.37 10.63 24.94
C LEU A 1263 -30.89 11.41 26.18
N LYS A 1264 -30.57 10.95 27.39
CA LYS A 1264 -30.77 11.70 28.65
C LYS A 1264 -29.51 12.45 29.08
#